data_AF-A0A0C6FTK7-F1
#
_entry.id   AF-A0A0C6FTK7-F1
#
_cell.length_a   1.000
_cell.length_b   1.000
_cell.length_c   1.000
_cell.angle_alpha   90.00
_cell.angle_beta   90.00
_cell.angle_gamma   90.00
#
_symmetry.space_group_name_H-M   'P 1'
#
loop_
_entity.id
_entity.type
_entity.pdbx_description
1 polymer ?
#
loop_
_entity_poly.entity_id
_entity_poly.type
_entity_poly.pdbx_seq_one_letter_code
_entity_poly.pdbx_strand_id
1 'polypeptide(L)'
;MKRAAPRSKTARARFRAAGQAAMAPSEPATTARAAAPHERRRTKFGAAATRTAVPAVTGALYEARRKIHPQAVRGRFRTAKWIILAAALGVYYLVPFLRFDRGPGAPSQAVLIDLDRGRLYFFFIELWPQEITYVMGLLILAALILFLMNAVAGRLWCGYLCPQTVWTDLFLVVERLVEGDRRARLKLDAAPWSVEKVALRTLKHAIWLLIAWWTGGAWVLYFADAPTLVRQLATFQAPPAAGFAILTLTATTYGLAGHLREQVCTYMCPWPRIQGALTDAHSLNILYRVDRGEPRASVKTAGALRAAGRPAGDCVDCYACVTACPAGIDIRDGLQLACIQCGLCADACDTVMTRLGRPTGLIAYDTEANGRRRAAGLPPVRKILRPRTVAYGLMVVGIGGFMLASLAARSFTGVSVLHDRNPLFVVLSDGGVRNGYTVRVINKRGAARRFVLGLEGLAGARLEVVGAAGDLVVPADATREYRVLVFAPPGSTGSAPLAFRLTDPATGETAVAPDHLRHRETMQAHPVSPFRLTGRHVLLAFAGFFATIAAADAVLVSSALRTFTGLEAASPYHAGQVYAAELARARAQGARHWRLDSALARDGAGARLTVSLRGPDGTPLPGKDLRARLERPTDACLDQVLPLAAGDPGTYAGGLDALPPGQWRLVVEVTGPDGVELRRERRLTVE
;
A
#
# COMPACT_ATOMS: atom_id res chain seq x y z
N MET A 1 36.02 -5.99 -63.90
CA MET A 1 35.01 -6.95 -64.40
C MET A 1 33.62 -6.38 -64.09
N LYS A 2 33.16 -5.46 -64.93
CA LYS A 2 32.17 -5.64 -66.02
C LYS A 2 30.73 -5.88 -65.52
N ARG A 3 30.01 -4.75 -65.40
CA ARG A 3 28.55 -4.63 -65.63
C ARG A 3 28.19 -5.24 -66.99
N ALA A 4 27.03 -5.89 -67.08
CA ALA A 4 26.17 -5.85 -68.27
C ALA A 4 24.81 -6.52 -67.96
N ALA A 5 23.73 -5.75 -68.07
CA ALA A 5 22.45 -6.29 -68.50
C ALA A 5 22.50 -6.50 -70.03
N PRO A 6 21.57 -7.29 -70.60
CA PRO A 6 20.58 -6.61 -71.45
C PRO A 6 19.14 -7.17 -71.37
N ARG A 7 18.22 -6.27 -71.77
CA ARG A 7 16.83 -6.49 -72.19
C ARG A 7 16.79 -7.48 -73.38
N SER A 8 15.72 -8.21 -73.70
CA SER A 8 14.38 -7.73 -74.09
C SER A 8 13.45 -8.89 -74.50
N LYS A 9 12.12 -8.66 -74.38
CA LYS A 9 10.97 -8.93 -75.31
C LYS A 9 10.90 -10.33 -75.99
N THR A 10 9.81 -11.10 -76.09
CA THR A 10 8.36 -10.83 -76.32
C THR A 10 7.67 -12.23 -76.39
N ALA A 11 6.55 -12.47 -75.68
CA ALA A 11 5.16 -12.51 -76.18
C ALA A 11 4.56 -13.90 -76.55
N ARG A 12 3.39 -14.18 -75.92
CA ARG A 12 2.24 -15.04 -76.35
C ARG A 12 2.50 -16.57 -76.34
N ALA A 13 1.61 -17.47 -75.91
CA ALA A 13 0.15 -17.44 -75.82
C ALA A 13 -0.44 -18.44 -74.80
N ARG A 14 -1.55 -18.03 -74.18
CA ARG A 14 -2.83 -18.75 -73.93
C ARG A 14 -2.83 -20.25 -73.62
N PHE A 15 -3.38 -20.61 -72.46
CA PHE A 15 -4.50 -21.57 -72.36
C PHE A 15 -5.47 -21.15 -71.24
N ARG A 16 -6.77 -21.31 -71.54
CA ARG A 16 -7.97 -20.96 -70.74
C ARG A 16 -8.45 -22.17 -69.92
N ALA A 17 -9.08 -21.89 -68.77
CA ALA A 17 -10.29 -22.50 -68.16
C ALA A 17 -10.10 -22.52 -66.62
N ALA A 18 -10.81 -21.78 -65.75
CA ALA A 18 -12.24 -21.54 -65.50
C ALA A 18 -12.82 -22.43 -64.37
N GLY A 19 -13.42 -21.78 -63.36
CA GLY A 19 -14.18 -22.34 -62.22
C GLY A 19 -14.02 -21.46 -60.97
N GLN A 20 -14.79 -20.38 -60.81
CA GLN A 20 -16.08 -20.28 -60.05
C GLN A 20 -15.95 -20.59 -58.55
N ALA A 21 -16.62 -19.96 -57.58
CA ALA A 21 -17.39 -18.72 -57.37
C ALA A 21 -17.88 -18.83 -55.90
N ALA A 22 -17.89 -17.75 -55.10
CA ALA A 22 -18.75 -17.67 -53.90
C ALA A 22 -18.98 -16.20 -53.49
N MET A 23 -20.23 -15.77 -53.67
CA MET A 23 -20.84 -14.49 -53.33
C MET A 23 -21.01 -14.29 -51.82
N ALA A 24 -20.77 -13.07 -51.35
CA ALA A 24 -21.31 -12.56 -50.09
C ALA A 24 -22.64 -11.82 -50.38
N PRO A 25 -23.69 -11.96 -49.55
CA PRO A 25 -24.94 -11.24 -49.79
C PRO A 25 -24.86 -9.81 -49.26
N SER A 26 -25.47 -8.92 -50.04
CA SER A 26 -25.77 -7.53 -49.71
C SER A 26 -27.26 -7.45 -49.33
N GLU A 27 -27.57 -6.63 -48.33
CA GLU A 27 -28.94 -6.27 -47.95
C GLU A 27 -29.00 -4.80 -47.47
N PRO A 28 -30.17 -4.15 -47.50
CA PRO A 28 -30.39 -2.97 -48.32
C PRO A 28 -30.49 -1.65 -47.54
N ALA A 29 -30.38 -0.55 -48.28
CA ALA A 29 -30.66 0.79 -47.81
C ALA A 29 -32.15 0.98 -47.51
N THR A 30 -32.49 1.49 -46.32
CA THR A 30 -33.80 2.12 -46.05
C THR A 30 -33.68 3.31 -45.08
N THR A 31 -34.12 4.45 -45.63
CA THR A 31 -34.91 5.53 -45.00
C THR A 31 -34.30 6.36 -43.86
N ALA A 32 -34.09 7.63 -44.22
CA ALA A 32 -33.92 8.78 -43.33
C ALA A 32 -35.01 8.84 -42.24
N ARG A 33 -34.60 9.11 -41.00
CA ARG A 33 -35.50 9.49 -39.91
C ARG A 33 -34.95 10.71 -39.17
N ALA A 34 -35.86 11.65 -38.94
CA ALA A 34 -35.71 13.01 -38.49
C ALA A 34 -34.72 13.23 -37.33
N ALA A 35 -33.97 14.33 -37.44
CA ALA A 35 -33.10 14.86 -36.41
C ALA A 35 -33.87 15.26 -35.14
N ALA A 36 -33.57 14.62 -34.01
CA ALA A 36 -33.93 15.11 -32.68
C ALA A 36 -32.93 16.19 -32.23
N PRO A 37 -33.38 17.38 -31.78
CA PRO A 37 -32.49 18.48 -31.44
C PRO A 37 -32.12 18.42 -29.96
N HIS A 38 -30.86 18.07 -29.62
CA HIS A 38 -30.09 18.68 -28.50
C HIS A 38 -28.72 18.04 -28.19
N GLU A 39 -28.18 17.14 -29.01
CA GLU A 39 -26.95 16.41 -28.65
C GLU A 39 -25.62 17.04 -29.12
N ARG A 40 -25.65 18.17 -29.83
CA ARG A 40 -24.43 18.82 -30.34
C ARG A 40 -23.88 19.92 -29.43
N ARG A 41 -23.41 19.61 -28.20
CA ARG A 41 -22.46 20.52 -27.50
C ARG A 41 -21.70 19.98 -26.27
N ARG A 42 -21.24 18.72 -26.25
CA ARG A 42 -20.48 18.18 -25.09
C ARG A 42 -19.11 17.57 -25.39
N THR A 43 -18.46 17.98 -26.48
CA THR A 43 -17.08 17.56 -26.83
C THR A 43 -16.05 18.60 -26.37
N LYS A 44 -15.89 18.86 -25.07
CA LYS A 44 -14.79 19.75 -24.61
C LYS A 44 -13.79 19.23 -23.61
N PHE A 45 -14.05 18.15 -22.88
CA PHE A 45 -13.02 17.50 -22.07
C PHE A 45 -13.37 16.04 -21.92
N GLY A 46 -12.47 15.13 -22.34
CA GLY A 46 -12.31 13.74 -21.89
C GLY A 46 -13.48 13.00 -21.24
N ALA A 47 -14.72 13.17 -21.70
CA ALA A 47 -15.89 12.52 -21.11
C ALA A 47 -15.92 11.02 -21.42
N ALA A 48 -15.11 10.57 -22.38
CA ALA A 48 -14.81 9.15 -22.60
C ALA A 48 -13.99 8.49 -21.47
N ALA A 49 -13.52 9.26 -20.47
CA ALA A 49 -12.75 8.72 -19.35
C ALA A 49 -13.53 8.64 -18.02
N THR A 50 -14.83 8.96 -17.97
CA THR A 50 -15.59 8.87 -16.70
C THR A 50 -17.07 8.57 -16.84
N ARG A 51 -17.56 8.32 -18.06
CA ARG A 51 -18.87 7.70 -18.31
C ARG A 51 -18.78 6.73 -19.48
N THR A 52 -17.78 5.86 -19.46
CA THR A 52 -17.92 4.59 -20.17
C THR A 52 -19.04 3.85 -19.45
N ALA A 53 -20.15 3.61 -20.15
CA ALA A 53 -20.93 2.41 -19.87
C ALA A 53 -19.93 1.27 -19.67
N VAL A 54 -20.09 0.50 -18.59
CA VAL A 54 -19.28 -0.70 -18.34
C VAL A 54 -19.17 -1.43 -19.69
N PRO A 55 -17.98 -1.51 -20.31
CA PRO A 55 -17.85 -2.35 -21.47
C PRO A 55 -18.26 -3.74 -21.00
N ALA A 56 -19.16 -4.40 -21.73
CA ALA A 56 -19.37 -5.84 -21.56
C ALA A 56 -17.99 -6.47 -21.42
N VAL A 57 -17.78 -7.34 -20.42
CA VAL A 57 -16.46 -7.89 -20.09
C VAL A 57 -15.94 -8.68 -21.30
N THR A 58 -15.30 -7.98 -22.24
CA THR A 58 -14.61 -8.54 -23.38
C THR A 58 -13.17 -8.72 -22.94
N GLY A 59 -12.91 -9.81 -22.22
CA GLY A 59 -11.62 -10.54 -22.14
C GLY A 59 -10.33 -9.82 -21.72
N ALA A 60 -10.28 -8.49 -21.58
CA ALA A 60 -9.06 -7.77 -21.21
C ALA A 60 -9.04 -7.50 -19.71
N LEU A 61 -8.41 -8.38 -18.93
CA LEU A 61 -8.17 -8.21 -17.49
C LEU A 61 -7.17 -7.07 -17.17
N TYR A 62 -6.56 -6.45 -18.18
CA TYR A 62 -5.54 -5.40 -18.04
C TYR A 62 -5.94 -4.13 -18.81
N GLU A 63 -6.15 -3.02 -18.09
CA GLU A 63 -6.31 -1.69 -18.68
C GLU A 63 -4.93 -1.02 -18.81
N ALA A 64 -4.55 -0.67 -20.05
CA ALA A 64 -3.29 0.02 -20.30
C ALA A 64 -3.26 1.39 -19.58
N ARG A 65 -2.20 1.63 -18.80
CA ARG A 65 -2.02 2.86 -18.02
C ARG A 65 -2.13 4.10 -18.90
N ARG A 66 -3.03 5.02 -18.51
CA ARG A 66 -3.10 6.38 -19.05
C ARG A 66 -2.17 7.29 -18.26
N LYS A 67 -1.19 7.90 -18.94
CA LYS A 67 -0.23 8.82 -18.32
C LYS A 67 -0.94 10.08 -17.82
N ILE A 68 -0.76 10.39 -16.53
CA ILE A 68 -1.38 11.55 -15.88
C ILE A 68 -0.40 12.73 -15.91
N HIS A 69 -0.91 13.90 -16.34
CA HIS A 69 -0.17 15.16 -16.30
C HIS A 69 -0.87 16.15 -15.36
N PRO A 70 -0.44 16.24 -14.09
CA PRO A 70 -1.06 17.13 -13.12
C PRO A 70 -0.75 18.59 -13.44
N GLN A 71 -1.78 19.44 -13.38
CA GLN A 71 -1.64 20.88 -13.53
C GLN A 71 -0.97 21.52 -12.30
N ALA A 72 -0.18 22.56 -12.52
CA ALA A 72 0.35 23.38 -11.43
C ALA A 72 -0.78 24.07 -10.65
N VAL A 73 -0.66 24.07 -9.32
CA VAL A 73 -1.60 24.72 -8.39
C VAL A 73 -0.87 25.61 -7.41
N ARG A 74 -1.57 26.62 -6.90
CA ARG A 74 -1.11 27.51 -5.83
C ARG A 74 -2.16 27.54 -4.73
N GLY A 75 -1.73 27.55 -3.49
CA GLY A 75 -2.61 27.54 -2.33
C GLY A 75 -1.92 26.98 -1.10
N ARG A 76 -2.67 26.89 0.00
CA ARG A 76 -2.15 26.52 1.32
C ARG A 76 -1.59 25.09 1.35
N PHE A 77 -2.26 24.15 0.69
CA PHE A 77 -1.85 22.74 0.74
C PHE A 77 -0.60 22.52 -0.09
N ARG A 78 -0.48 23.22 -1.23
CA ARG A 78 0.74 23.24 -2.03
C ARG A 78 1.91 23.83 -1.26
N THR A 79 1.72 24.95 -0.56
CA THR A 79 2.78 25.56 0.27
C THR A 79 3.22 24.61 1.39
N ALA A 80 2.28 23.99 2.10
CA ALA A 80 2.59 23.00 3.13
C ALA A 80 3.38 21.81 2.57
N LYS A 81 3.02 21.30 1.38
CA LYS A 81 3.78 20.23 0.72
C LYS A 81 5.20 20.67 0.36
N TRP A 82 5.39 21.90 -0.11
CA TRP A 82 6.73 22.42 -0.39
C TRP A 82 7.60 22.51 0.86
N ILE A 83 7.05 23.01 1.96
CA ILE A 83 7.77 23.10 3.25
C ILE A 83 8.17 21.70 3.72
N ILE A 84 7.24 20.74 3.72
CA ILE A 84 7.50 19.37 4.15
C ILE A 84 8.50 18.67 3.23
N LEU A 85 8.38 18.84 1.91
CA LEU A 85 9.34 18.31 0.94
C LEU A 85 10.74 18.86 1.18
N ALA A 86 10.87 20.18 1.36
CA ALA A 86 12.15 20.83 1.63
C ALA A 86 12.74 20.37 2.97
N ALA A 87 11.93 20.26 4.02
CA ALA A 87 12.37 19.79 5.33
C ALA A 87 12.79 18.31 5.28
N ALA A 88 11.98 17.43 4.67
CA ALA A 88 12.27 15.99 4.59
C ALA A 88 13.53 15.72 3.76
N LEU A 89 13.68 16.35 2.60
CA LEU A 89 14.88 16.21 1.78
C LEU A 89 16.10 16.90 2.44
N GLY A 90 15.89 18.03 3.12
CA GLY A 90 16.95 18.70 3.88
C GLY A 90 17.50 17.81 4.99
N VAL A 91 16.63 17.22 5.82
CA VAL A 91 17.02 16.23 6.83
C VAL A 91 17.73 15.05 6.17
N TYR A 92 17.13 14.49 5.12
CA TYR A 92 17.68 13.31 4.43
C TYR A 92 19.10 13.54 3.89
N TYR A 93 19.35 14.69 3.24
CA TYR A 93 20.64 14.99 2.62
C TYR A 93 21.68 15.61 3.54
N LEU A 94 21.27 16.38 4.57
CA LEU A 94 22.22 17.15 5.38
C LEU A 94 22.64 16.41 6.66
N VAL A 95 21.78 15.57 7.24
CA VAL A 95 22.09 14.86 8.50
C VAL A 95 23.37 14.02 8.43
N PRO A 96 23.68 13.28 7.35
CA PRO A 96 24.94 12.52 7.27
C PRO A 96 26.20 13.40 7.35
N PHE A 97 26.10 14.67 6.99
CA PHE A 97 27.23 15.61 7.05
C PHE A 97 27.34 16.34 8.39
N LEU A 98 26.32 16.22 9.25
CA LEU A 98 26.34 16.85 10.56
C LEU A 98 27.42 16.18 11.42
N ARG A 99 28.39 16.99 11.87
CA ARG A 99 29.46 16.50 12.74
C ARG A 99 29.07 16.66 14.21
N PHE A 100 29.39 15.64 15.00
CA PHE A 100 29.14 15.57 16.43
C PHE A 100 30.32 14.89 17.10
N ASP A 101 30.99 15.60 18.01
CA ASP A 101 32.14 15.08 18.74
C ASP A 101 31.66 14.20 19.92
N ARG A 102 32.23 13.00 20.02
CA ARG A 102 31.94 12.01 21.08
C ARG A 102 33.19 11.64 21.87
N GLY A 103 34.31 12.29 21.60
CA GLY A 103 35.61 11.94 22.16
C GLY A 103 36.52 11.17 21.19
N PRO A 104 37.75 10.91 21.63
CA PRO A 104 38.80 10.34 20.77
C PRO A 104 38.49 8.90 20.35
N GLY A 105 38.63 8.62 19.06
CA GLY A 105 38.47 7.28 18.47
C GLY A 105 37.05 6.93 18.00
N ALA A 106 36.04 7.73 18.37
CA ALA A 106 34.67 7.57 17.88
C ALA A 106 34.48 8.29 16.53
N PRO A 107 33.63 7.76 15.61
CA PRO A 107 33.27 8.48 14.40
C PRO A 107 32.55 9.79 14.77
N SER A 108 32.89 10.89 14.09
CA SER A 108 32.29 12.20 14.38
C SER A 108 31.04 12.53 13.55
N GLN A 109 30.40 11.54 12.92
CA GLN A 109 29.12 11.74 12.22
C GLN A 109 27.94 11.63 13.18
N ALA A 110 27.01 12.59 13.17
CA ALA A 110 25.92 12.67 14.15
C ALA A 110 24.96 11.47 14.10
N VAL A 111 24.56 11.02 12.90
CA VAL A 111 23.74 9.82 12.72
C VAL A 111 24.48 8.87 11.80
N LEU A 112 24.88 7.70 12.32
CA LEU A 112 25.68 6.72 11.60
C LEU A 112 25.30 5.30 12.05
N ILE A 113 24.97 4.45 11.09
CA ILE A 113 24.82 3.01 11.26
C ILE A 113 26.15 2.38 10.86
N ASP A 114 27.07 2.28 11.82
CA ASP A 114 28.42 1.76 11.61
C ASP A 114 28.38 0.23 11.60
N LEU A 115 28.37 -0.35 10.39
CA LEU A 115 28.35 -1.80 10.21
C LEU A 115 29.68 -2.45 10.60
N ASP A 116 30.80 -1.73 10.50
CA ASP A 116 32.14 -2.26 10.78
C ASP A 116 32.34 -2.45 12.30
N ARG A 117 31.89 -1.48 13.10
CA ARG A 117 31.89 -1.58 14.56
C ARG A 117 30.64 -2.25 15.13
N GLY A 118 29.63 -2.50 14.29
CA GLY A 118 28.34 -3.01 14.71
C GLY A 118 27.61 -2.07 15.66
N ARG A 119 27.62 -0.76 15.41
CA ARG A 119 27.06 0.26 16.32
C ARG A 119 26.12 1.20 15.58
N LEU A 120 25.06 1.63 16.26
CA LEU A 120 24.19 2.69 15.78
C LEU A 120 24.39 3.94 16.61
N TYR A 121 24.87 5.01 15.98
CA TYR A 121 25.09 6.30 16.58
C TYR A 121 23.95 7.26 16.24
N PHE A 122 23.38 7.88 17.26
CA PHE A 122 22.39 8.94 17.15
C PHE A 122 22.74 10.07 18.13
N PHE A 123 23.46 11.08 17.64
CA PHE A 123 24.09 12.12 18.46
C PHE A 123 24.92 11.48 19.58
N PHE A 124 24.69 11.81 20.85
CA PHE A 124 25.38 11.22 22.00
C PHE A 124 24.94 9.79 22.35
N ILE A 125 23.86 9.29 21.72
CA ILE A 125 23.32 7.95 21.99
C ILE A 125 24.07 6.95 21.11
N GLU A 126 24.76 6.01 21.75
CA GLU A 126 25.41 4.86 21.10
C GLU A 126 24.65 3.59 21.44
N LEU A 127 24.02 2.97 20.45
CA LEU A 127 23.28 1.72 20.59
C LEU A 127 24.12 0.55 20.08
N TRP A 128 24.30 -0.44 20.95
CA TRP A 128 24.99 -1.69 20.64
C TRP A 128 24.00 -2.71 20.04
N PRO A 129 24.46 -3.79 19.36
CA PRO A 129 23.57 -4.77 18.75
C PRO A 129 22.63 -5.45 19.75
N GLN A 130 23.06 -5.65 21.00
CA GLN A 130 22.25 -6.20 22.08
C GLN A 130 21.09 -5.27 22.48
N GLU A 131 21.20 -3.98 22.14
CA GLU A 131 20.24 -2.92 22.45
C GLU A 131 19.31 -2.64 21.26
N ILE A 132 19.25 -3.55 20.28
CA ILE A 132 18.33 -3.48 19.13
C ILE A 132 16.86 -3.41 19.55
N THR A 133 16.54 -3.78 20.80
CA THR A 133 15.23 -3.59 21.41
C THR A 133 14.77 -2.14 21.39
N TYR A 134 15.67 -1.15 21.53
CA TYR A 134 15.32 0.26 21.39
C TYR A 134 14.94 0.62 19.94
N VAL A 135 15.67 0.07 18.96
CA VAL A 135 15.35 0.27 17.53
C VAL A 135 13.99 -0.35 17.22
N MET A 136 13.73 -1.57 17.69
CA MET A 136 12.42 -2.22 17.54
C MET A 136 11.30 -1.43 18.22
N GLY A 137 11.55 -0.92 19.44
CA GLY A 137 10.62 -0.05 20.14
C GLY A 137 10.31 1.22 19.36
N LEU A 138 11.32 1.84 18.73
CA LEU A 138 11.14 3.04 17.91
C LEU A 138 10.30 2.75 16.65
N LEU A 139 10.48 1.57 16.03
CA LEU A 139 9.65 1.15 14.89
C LEU A 139 8.19 0.92 15.29
N ILE A 140 7.96 0.29 16.46
CA ILE A 140 6.60 0.12 17.01
C ILE A 140 5.98 1.49 17.30
N LEU A 141 6.74 2.40 17.91
CA LEU A 141 6.29 3.75 18.20
C LEU A 141 5.94 4.52 16.91
N ALA A 142 6.78 4.43 15.88
CA ALA A 142 6.52 5.04 14.57
C ALA A 142 5.24 4.48 13.91
N ALA A 143 5.00 3.16 14.00
CA ALA A 143 3.78 2.54 13.50
C ALA A 143 2.53 3.02 14.27
N LEU A 144 2.61 3.12 15.60
CA LEU A 144 1.50 3.63 16.42
C LEU A 144 1.22 5.12 16.16
N ILE A 145 2.26 5.94 15.96
CA ILE A 145 2.11 7.34 15.55
C ILE A 145 1.44 7.42 14.18
N LEU A 146 1.81 6.56 13.24
CA LEU A 146 1.16 6.48 11.93
C LEU A 146 -0.33 6.10 12.06
N PHE A 147 -0.67 5.14 12.92
CA PHE A 147 -2.07 4.76 13.19
C PHE A 147 -2.87 5.89 13.85
N LEU A 148 -2.28 6.58 14.82
CA LEU A 148 -2.88 7.73 15.47
C LEU A 148 -3.15 8.85 14.46
N MET A 149 -2.15 9.19 13.64
CA MET A 149 -2.28 10.18 12.58
C MET A 149 -3.37 9.78 11.58
N ASN A 150 -3.48 8.49 11.21
CA ASN A 150 -4.50 8.03 10.28
C ASN A 150 -5.92 8.08 10.89
N ALA A 151 -6.05 7.72 12.17
CA ALA A 151 -7.31 7.85 12.88
C ALA A 151 -7.75 9.33 12.92
N VAL A 152 -6.84 10.27 13.19
CA VAL A 152 -7.18 11.70 13.30
C VAL A 152 -7.38 12.37 11.94
N ALA A 153 -6.44 12.20 11.01
CA ALA A 153 -6.28 12.98 9.79
C ALA A 153 -6.16 12.13 8.51
N GLY A 154 -6.73 10.92 8.52
CA GLY A 154 -6.76 10.04 7.35
C GLY A 154 -5.37 9.81 6.78
N ARG A 155 -5.26 9.82 5.46
CA ARG A 155 -4.03 9.49 4.73
C ARG A 155 -3.05 10.66 4.60
N LEU A 156 -2.97 11.53 5.61
CA LEU A 156 -2.04 12.67 5.62
C LEU A 156 -0.58 12.22 5.41
N TRP A 157 -0.17 11.09 5.98
CA TRP A 157 1.14 10.48 5.71
C TRP A 157 1.39 10.31 4.21
N CYS A 158 0.47 9.63 3.52
CA CYS A 158 0.58 9.36 2.09
C CYS A 158 0.63 10.65 1.28
N GLY A 159 -0.10 11.69 1.69
CA GLY A 159 -0.17 12.97 0.98
C GLY A 159 1.06 13.85 1.14
N TYR A 160 1.81 13.74 2.24
CA TYR A 160 2.82 14.73 2.63
C TYR A 160 4.20 14.16 2.99
N LEU A 161 4.29 13.04 3.73
CA LEU A 161 5.57 12.53 4.26
C LEU A 161 6.04 11.23 3.59
N CYS A 162 5.14 10.48 2.96
CA CYS A 162 5.49 9.22 2.33
C CYS A 162 6.62 9.42 1.30
N PRO A 163 7.71 8.65 1.37
CA PRO A 163 8.82 8.71 0.41
C PRO A 163 8.33 8.79 -1.03
N GLN A 164 7.54 7.81 -1.47
CA GLN A 164 7.01 7.75 -2.83
C GLN A 164 6.39 9.09 -3.28
N THR A 165 5.61 9.74 -2.42
CA THR A 165 4.97 11.03 -2.72
C THR A 165 5.96 12.19 -2.77
N VAL A 166 6.93 12.24 -1.86
CA VAL A 166 7.95 13.30 -1.82
C VAL A 166 8.80 13.29 -3.10
N TRP A 167 9.33 12.13 -3.48
CA TRP A 167 10.14 11.99 -4.69
C TRP A 167 9.32 12.16 -5.98
N THR A 168 8.10 11.61 -6.05
CA THR A 168 7.22 11.85 -7.23
C THR A 168 6.85 13.32 -7.37
N ASP A 169 6.57 14.05 -6.28
CA ASP A 169 6.27 15.49 -6.37
C ASP A 169 7.51 16.29 -6.81
N LEU A 170 8.71 15.94 -6.34
CA LEU A 170 9.97 16.52 -6.82
C LEU A 170 10.17 16.27 -8.33
N PHE A 171 9.93 15.05 -8.81
CA PHE A 171 10.09 14.72 -10.23
C PHE A 171 9.06 15.45 -11.09
N LEU A 172 7.83 15.63 -10.60
CA LEU A 172 6.79 16.44 -11.25
C LEU A 172 7.16 17.93 -11.30
N VAL A 173 7.90 18.45 -10.32
CA VAL A 173 8.45 19.81 -10.37
C VAL A 173 9.46 19.92 -11.51
N VAL A 174 10.41 18.97 -11.62
CA VAL A 174 11.38 18.95 -12.71
C VAL A 174 10.69 18.89 -14.07
N GLU A 175 9.66 18.05 -14.23
CA GLU A 175 8.88 18.00 -15.47
C GLU A 175 8.23 19.34 -15.81
N ARG A 176 7.71 20.05 -14.81
CA ARG A 176 7.07 21.35 -15.02
C ARG A 176 8.09 22.43 -15.41
N LEU A 177 9.29 22.37 -14.83
CA LEU A 177 10.38 23.31 -15.13
C LEU A 177 10.96 23.09 -16.52
N VAL A 178 11.13 21.82 -16.94
CA VAL A 178 11.76 21.47 -18.23
C VAL A 178 10.75 21.48 -19.38
N GLU A 179 9.62 20.76 -19.24
CA GLU A 179 8.67 20.53 -20.34
C GLU A 179 7.44 21.45 -20.28
N GLY A 180 7.33 22.28 -19.24
CA GLY A 180 6.19 23.17 -19.00
C GLY A 180 5.02 22.51 -18.26
N ASP A 181 3.94 23.27 -18.09
CA ASP A 181 2.74 22.81 -17.37
C ASP A 181 1.95 21.77 -18.21
N ARG A 182 0.87 21.23 -17.63
CA ARG A 182 0.02 20.18 -18.23
C ARG A 182 -0.24 20.30 -19.73
N ARG A 183 -0.67 21.46 -20.23
CA ARG A 183 -1.02 21.63 -21.66
C ARG A 183 0.20 21.48 -22.58
N ALA A 184 1.34 22.05 -22.18
CA ALA A 184 2.58 21.94 -22.94
C ALA A 184 3.04 20.48 -23.02
N ARG A 185 2.98 19.75 -21.91
CA ARG A 185 3.35 18.32 -21.88
C ARG A 185 2.43 17.42 -22.69
N LEU A 186 1.11 17.65 -22.66
CA LEU A 186 0.16 16.94 -23.51
C LEU A 186 0.42 17.20 -24.99
N LYS A 187 0.71 18.46 -25.37
CA LYS A 187 1.10 18.83 -26.74
C LYS A 187 2.42 18.16 -27.12
N LEU A 188 3.41 18.15 -26.24
CA LEU A 188 4.72 17.54 -26.46
C LEU A 188 4.63 16.02 -26.60
N ASP A 189 3.78 15.35 -25.83
CA ASP A 189 3.54 13.92 -25.95
C ASP A 189 2.89 13.57 -27.31
N ALA A 190 1.91 14.37 -27.78
CA ALA A 190 1.24 14.16 -29.06
C ALA A 190 2.08 14.58 -30.29
N ALA A 191 3.07 15.47 -30.13
CA ALA A 191 3.93 15.91 -31.22
C ALA A 191 4.84 14.78 -31.76
N PRO A 192 5.23 14.80 -33.04
CA PRO A 192 6.23 13.88 -33.58
C PRO A 192 7.60 14.05 -32.91
N TRP A 193 8.51 13.10 -33.12
CA TRP A 193 9.87 13.17 -32.61
C TRP A 193 10.68 14.27 -33.31
N SER A 194 10.77 15.44 -32.67
CA SER A 194 11.63 16.56 -33.07
C SER A 194 12.90 16.63 -32.22
N VAL A 195 13.93 17.33 -32.71
CA VAL A 195 15.17 17.59 -31.95
C VAL A 195 14.87 18.27 -30.61
N GLU A 196 13.96 19.26 -30.60
CA GLU A 196 13.50 19.92 -29.38
C GLU A 196 12.86 18.93 -28.41
N LYS A 197 11.97 18.04 -28.89
CA LYS A 197 11.33 17.02 -28.05
C LYS A 197 12.36 16.08 -27.44
N VAL A 198 13.34 15.63 -28.23
CA VAL A 198 14.42 14.77 -27.74
C VAL A 198 15.26 15.51 -26.68
N ALA A 199 15.66 16.75 -26.94
CA ALA A 199 16.44 17.56 -25.99
C ALA A 199 15.70 17.75 -24.65
N LEU A 200 14.42 18.13 -24.67
CA LEU A 200 13.61 18.31 -23.47
C LEU A 200 13.43 17.00 -22.68
N ARG A 201 13.18 15.88 -23.38
CA ARG A 201 13.02 14.57 -22.75
C ARG A 201 14.34 14.11 -22.13
N THR A 202 15.45 14.21 -22.86
CA THR A 202 16.79 13.86 -22.37
C THR A 202 17.18 14.71 -21.17
N LEU A 203 16.95 16.04 -21.22
CA LEU A 203 17.25 16.93 -20.10
C LEU A 203 16.45 16.55 -18.84
N LYS A 204 15.14 16.30 -18.98
CA LYS A 204 14.33 15.81 -17.85
C LYS A 204 14.87 14.49 -17.29
N HIS A 205 15.14 13.50 -18.14
CA HIS A 205 15.64 12.21 -17.69
C HIS A 205 17.03 12.30 -17.06
N ALA A 206 17.90 13.18 -17.56
CA ALA A 206 19.20 13.47 -16.96
C ALA A 206 19.05 14.06 -15.55
N ILE A 207 18.15 15.05 -15.36
CA ILE A 207 17.90 15.64 -14.03
C ILE A 207 17.26 14.60 -13.09
N TRP A 208 16.33 13.78 -13.56
CA TRP A 208 15.77 12.69 -12.75
C TRP A 208 16.82 11.68 -12.32
N LEU A 209 17.71 11.30 -13.23
CA LEU A 209 18.79 10.36 -12.94
C LEU A 209 19.77 10.96 -11.94
N LEU A 210 20.10 12.25 -12.08
CA LEU A 210 20.95 12.98 -11.13
C LEU A 210 20.32 13.02 -9.73
N ILE A 211 19.03 13.34 -9.63
CA ILE A 211 18.31 13.35 -8.34
C ILE A 211 18.24 11.93 -7.76
N ALA A 212 17.96 10.91 -8.57
CA ALA A 212 17.90 9.53 -8.13
C ALA A 212 19.27 9.02 -7.66
N TRP A 213 20.35 9.40 -8.36
CA TRP A 213 21.72 9.08 -8.00
C TRP A 213 22.13 9.73 -6.69
N TRP A 214 21.82 11.02 -6.52
CA TRP A 214 22.05 11.74 -5.27
C TRP A 214 21.22 11.14 -4.12
N THR A 215 19.98 10.72 -4.39
CA THR A 215 19.12 10.02 -3.42
C THR A 215 19.73 8.70 -2.96
N GLY A 216 20.17 7.86 -3.89
CA GLY A 216 20.82 6.59 -3.58
C GLY A 216 22.14 6.79 -2.83
N GLY A 217 22.95 7.75 -3.28
CA GLY A 217 24.18 8.18 -2.61
C GLY A 217 23.94 8.55 -1.16
N ALA A 218 22.99 9.46 -0.91
CA ALA A 218 22.71 9.95 0.42
C ALA A 218 22.24 8.87 1.41
N TRP A 219 21.50 7.85 0.96
CA TRP A 219 21.13 6.73 1.84
C TRP A 219 22.37 5.98 2.32
N VAL A 220 23.33 5.73 1.42
CA VAL A 220 24.56 5.00 1.75
C VAL A 220 25.44 5.79 2.70
N LEU A 221 25.38 7.14 2.68
CA LEU A 221 26.06 8.00 3.65
C LEU A 221 25.58 7.81 5.11
N TYR A 222 24.44 7.16 5.34
CA TYR A 222 24.02 6.78 6.70
C TYR A 222 24.75 5.54 7.24
N PHE A 223 25.45 4.78 6.37
CA PHE A 223 26.09 3.51 6.72
C PHE A 223 27.63 3.58 6.72
N ALA A 224 28.21 4.65 6.19
CA ALA A 224 29.64 4.91 6.17
C ALA A 224 29.89 6.40 6.39
N ASP A 225 31.08 6.76 6.90
CA ASP A 225 31.42 8.16 7.15
C ASP A 225 31.29 9.01 5.87
N ALA A 226 30.40 9.99 5.91
CA ALA A 226 29.94 10.68 4.71
C ALA A 226 31.05 11.45 3.97
N PRO A 227 31.89 12.29 4.62
CA PRO A 227 32.98 12.97 3.94
C PRO A 227 34.00 12.00 3.32
N THR A 228 34.30 10.91 4.01
CA THR A 228 35.24 9.88 3.54
C THR A 228 34.68 9.15 2.33
N LEU A 229 33.43 8.68 2.39
CA LEU A 229 32.80 7.95 1.28
C LEU A 229 32.63 8.85 0.04
N VAL A 230 32.24 10.12 0.22
CA VAL A 230 32.15 11.06 -0.91
C VAL A 230 33.51 11.25 -1.59
N ARG A 231 34.59 11.36 -0.82
CA ARG A 231 35.95 11.43 -1.38
C ARG A 231 36.31 10.16 -2.13
N GLN A 232 36.03 8.98 -1.56
CA GLN A 232 36.29 7.69 -2.19
C GLN A 232 35.49 7.50 -3.49
N LEU A 233 34.24 7.96 -3.53
CA LEU A 233 33.43 7.95 -4.76
C LEU A 233 34.04 8.87 -5.82
N ALA A 234 34.51 10.06 -5.43
CA ALA A 234 35.15 11.01 -6.34
C ALA A 234 36.52 10.51 -6.87
N THR A 235 37.26 9.74 -6.07
CA THR A 235 38.55 9.14 -6.48
C THR A 235 38.43 7.74 -7.08
N PHE A 236 37.21 7.24 -7.30
CA PHE A 236 36.93 5.87 -7.80
C PHE A 236 37.53 4.76 -6.92
N GLN A 237 37.69 5.01 -5.62
CA GLN A 237 38.20 4.06 -4.61
C GLN A 237 37.11 3.56 -3.64
N ALA A 238 35.85 3.85 -3.92
CA ALA A 238 34.75 3.43 -3.05
C ALA A 238 34.59 1.91 -3.02
N PRO A 239 34.19 1.32 -1.86
CA PRO A 239 33.88 -0.09 -1.77
C PRO A 239 32.84 -0.51 -2.82
N PRO A 240 33.01 -1.65 -3.52
CA PRO A 240 32.06 -2.10 -4.54
C PRO A 240 30.62 -2.24 -4.03
N ALA A 241 30.47 -2.64 -2.76
CA ALA A 241 29.16 -2.75 -2.09
C ALA A 241 28.43 -1.40 -2.03
N ALA A 242 29.14 -0.30 -1.76
CA ALA A 242 28.57 1.05 -1.76
C ALA A 242 28.11 1.44 -3.17
N GLY A 243 28.93 1.20 -4.20
CA GLY A 243 28.58 1.45 -5.59
C GLY A 243 27.33 0.67 -6.04
N PHE A 244 27.24 -0.62 -5.69
CA PHE A 244 26.07 -1.45 -5.98
C PHE A 244 24.81 -0.92 -5.29
N ALA A 245 24.88 -0.60 -3.99
CA ALA A 245 23.75 -0.04 -3.25
C ALA A 245 23.26 1.29 -3.85
N ILE A 246 24.19 2.18 -4.21
CA ILE A 246 23.86 3.45 -4.89
C ILE A 246 23.14 3.18 -6.20
N LEU A 247 23.64 2.27 -7.05
CA LEU A 247 23.04 1.95 -8.33
C LEU A 247 21.63 1.35 -8.16
N THR A 248 21.44 0.41 -7.24
CA THR A 248 20.13 -0.20 -6.97
C THR A 248 19.12 0.83 -6.47
N LEU A 249 19.52 1.70 -5.54
CA LEU A 249 18.66 2.77 -5.01
C LEU A 249 18.35 3.84 -6.05
N THR A 250 19.31 4.12 -6.93
CA THR A 250 19.13 5.02 -8.09
C THR A 250 18.09 4.43 -9.05
N ALA A 251 18.26 3.17 -9.44
CA ALA A 251 17.37 2.49 -10.37
C ALA A 251 15.93 2.39 -9.83
N THR A 252 15.80 2.02 -8.55
CA THR A 252 14.49 1.94 -7.89
C THR A 252 13.84 3.31 -7.73
N THR A 253 14.57 4.35 -7.30
CA THR A 253 14.03 5.72 -7.20
C THR A 253 13.59 6.25 -8.56
N TYR A 254 14.42 6.08 -9.58
CA TYR A 254 14.11 6.48 -10.95
C TYR A 254 12.88 5.74 -11.51
N GLY A 255 12.80 4.43 -11.31
CA GLY A 255 11.67 3.59 -11.73
C GLY A 255 10.37 3.93 -11.00
N LEU A 256 10.40 3.88 -9.67
CA LEU A 256 9.20 4.03 -8.83
C LEU A 256 8.67 5.46 -8.83
N ALA A 257 9.52 6.46 -8.60
CA ALA A 257 9.08 7.85 -8.49
C ALA A 257 8.89 8.50 -9.87
N GLY A 258 9.69 8.12 -10.87
CA GLY A 258 9.65 8.69 -12.21
C GLY A 258 8.61 8.06 -13.12
N HIS A 259 8.53 6.73 -13.16
CA HIS A 259 7.68 6.01 -14.12
C HIS A 259 6.39 5.50 -13.49
N LEU A 260 6.46 4.69 -12.42
CA LEU A 260 5.29 4.02 -11.85
C LEU A 260 4.38 5.00 -11.09
N ARG A 261 4.91 5.94 -10.32
CA ARG A 261 4.16 7.04 -9.66
C ARG A 261 2.92 6.54 -8.91
N GLU A 262 1.73 6.89 -9.40
CA GLU A 262 0.45 6.55 -8.81
C GLU A 262 0.16 5.04 -8.83
N GLN A 263 0.80 4.28 -9.73
CA GLN A 263 0.68 2.83 -9.78
C GLN A 263 1.23 2.19 -8.50
N VAL A 264 2.29 2.77 -7.92
CA VAL A 264 2.84 2.31 -6.64
C VAL A 264 1.78 2.46 -5.55
N CYS A 265 1.13 3.61 -5.46
CA CYS A 265 0.10 3.85 -4.46
C CYS A 265 -1.16 3.01 -4.71
N THR A 266 -1.58 2.81 -5.95
CA THR A 266 -2.85 2.12 -6.25
C THR A 266 -2.73 0.60 -6.19
N TYR A 267 -1.62 0.03 -6.67
CA TYR A 267 -1.51 -1.43 -6.88
C TYR A 267 -0.46 -2.10 -5.99
N MET A 268 0.69 -1.46 -5.75
CA MET A 268 1.80 -2.10 -4.99
C MET A 268 1.69 -1.87 -3.48
N CYS A 269 1.27 -0.67 -3.08
CA CYS A 269 1.26 -0.28 -1.69
C CYS A 269 0.05 -0.91 -0.98
N PRO A 270 0.25 -1.68 0.10
CA PRO A 270 -0.87 -2.23 0.88
C PRO A 270 -1.56 -1.15 1.73
N TRP A 271 -0.87 -0.03 2.00
CA TRP A 271 -1.31 0.99 2.95
C TRP A 271 -2.67 1.61 2.64
N PRO A 272 -3.04 1.97 1.39
CA PRO A 272 -4.34 2.57 1.13
C PRO A 272 -5.51 1.68 1.56
N ARG A 273 -5.36 0.35 1.50
CA ARG A 273 -6.37 -0.61 1.94
C ARG A 273 -6.44 -0.67 3.47
N ILE A 274 -5.29 -0.81 4.13
CA ILE A 274 -5.18 -0.85 5.59
C ILE A 274 -5.69 0.46 6.21
N GLN A 275 -5.30 1.60 5.63
CA GLN A 275 -5.70 2.92 6.12
C GLN A 275 -7.20 3.18 5.96
N GLY A 276 -7.84 2.65 4.90
CA GLY A 276 -9.29 2.72 4.74
C GLY A 276 -10.06 2.02 5.87
N ALA A 277 -9.53 0.92 6.40
CA ALA A 277 -10.11 0.24 7.56
C ALA A 277 -9.87 0.97 8.90
N LEU A 278 -8.79 1.76 8.97
CA LEU A 278 -8.41 2.52 10.17
C LEU A 278 -9.13 3.88 10.28
N THR A 279 -9.64 4.43 9.17
CA THR A 279 -10.44 5.66 9.17
C THR A 279 -11.86 5.42 9.65
N ASP A 280 -12.45 6.42 10.33
CA ASP A 280 -13.83 6.41 10.79
C ASP A 280 -14.59 7.65 10.27
N ALA A 281 -15.91 7.73 10.52
CA ALA A 281 -16.76 8.83 10.04
C ALA A 281 -16.36 10.22 10.58
N HIS A 282 -15.54 10.27 11.64
CA HIS A 282 -15.00 11.47 12.26
C HIS A 282 -13.51 11.73 11.91
N SER A 283 -12.86 10.86 11.15
CA SER A 283 -11.53 11.11 10.61
C SER A 283 -11.56 12.24 9.58
N LEU A 284 -10.60 13.17 9.66
CA LEU A 284 -10.47 14.26 8.69
C LEU A 284 -9.94 13.70 7.38
N ASN A 285 -10.78 13.71 6.35
CA ASN A 285 -10.44 13.30 5.00
C ASN A 285 -10.62 14.48 4.03
N ILE A 286 -9.90 14.49 2.91
CA ILE A 286 -10.19 15.45 1.85
C ILE A 286 -11.51 15.06 1.17
N LEU A 287 -12.52 15.93 1.24
CA LEU A 287 -13.88 15.65 0.77
C LEU A 287 -14.42 16.78 -0.10
N TYR A 288 -15.21 16.42 -1.11
CA TYR A 288 -16.07 17.34 -1.84
C TYR A 288 -17.39 17.53 -1.08
N ARG A 289 -17.79 18.79 -0.86
CA ARG A 289 -19.04 19.13 -0.15
C ARG A 289 -20.23 19.01 -1.09
N VAL A 290 -20.84 17.84 -1.13
CA VAL A 290 -22.03 17.55 -1.95
C VAL A 290 -23.19 18.47 -1.59
N ASP A 291 -23.36 18.77 -0.31
CA ASP A 291 -24.37 19.67 0.26
C ASP A 291 -24.34 21.10 -0.32
N ARG A 292 -23.16 21.53 -0.80
CA ARG A 292 -22.94 22.87 -1.35
C ARG A 292 -22.70 22.86 -2.86
N GLY A 293 -22.07 21.80 -3.35
CA GLY A 293 -21.61 21.70 -4.73
C GLY A 293 -22.68 21.26 -5.72
N GLU A 294 -23.70 20.51 -5.27
CA GLU A 294 -24.73 19.93 -6.12
C GLU A 294 -26.06 20.69 -6.05
N PRO A 295 -26.86 20.75 -7.13
CA PRO A 295 -26.56 20.21 -8.46
C PRO A 295 -25.52 21.06 -9.21
N ARG A 296 -24.45 20.42 -9.68
CA ARG A 296 -23.37 21.09 -10.41
C ARG A 296 -23.79 21.47 -11.82
N ALA A 297 -23.41 22.67 -12.25
CA ALA A 297 -23.73 23.18 -13.59
C ALA A 297 -22.67 24.18 -14.06
N SER A 298 -22.49 24.32 -15.37
CA SER A 298 -21.56 25.32 -15.92
C SER A 298 -21.90 26.73 -15.41
N VAL A 299 -20.94 27.65 -15.35
CA VAL A 299 -21.15 29.03 -14.85
C VAL A 299 -22.39 29.69 -15.49
N LYS A 300 -22.53 29.57 -16.81
CA LYS A 300 -23.66 30.12 -17.57
C LYS A 300 -24.99 29.43 -17.20
N THR A 301 -24.99 28.10 -17.15
CA THR A 301 -26.18 27.31 -16.80
C THR A 301 -26.61 27.57 -15.35
N ALA A 302 -25.66 27.63 -14.42
CA ALA A 302 -25.93 27.95 -13.02
C ALA A 302 -26.52 29.36 -12.87
N GLY A 303 -26.02 30.34 -13.63
CA GLY A 303 -26.60 31.68 -13.68
C GLY A 303 -28.05 31.68 -14.15
N ALA A 304 -28.35 30.96 -15.24
CA ALA A 304 -29.71 30.82 -15.75
C ALA A 304 -30.64 30.09 -14.78
N LEU A 305 -30.17 29.03 -14.11
CA LEU A 305 -30.93 28.31 -13.08
C LEU A 305 -31.28 29.22 -11.90
N ARG A 306 -30.31 29.99 -11.39
CA ARG A 306 -30.55 30.94 -10.29
C ARG A 306 -31.50 32.05 -10.67
N ALA A 307 -31.38 32.61 -11.88
CA ALA A 307 -32.31 33.60 -12.39
C ALA A 307 -33.74 33.05 -12.53
N ALA A 308 -33.89 31.75 -12.82
CA ALA A 308 -35.16 31.05 -12.88
C ALA A 308 -35.64 30.49 -11.53
N GLY A 309 -35.01 30.85 -10.41
CA GLY A 309 -35.38 30.36 -9.07
C GLY A 309 -35.14 28.87 -8.83
N ARG A 310 -34.35 28.20 -9.69
CA ARG A 310 -34.02 26.77 -9.58
C ARG A 310 -32.72 26.54 -8.80
N PRO A 311 -32.57 25.41 -8.08
CA PRO A 311 -31.36 25.11 -7.31
C PRO A 311 -30.15 24.95 -8.23
N ALA A 312 -29.04 25.60 -7.87
CA ALA A 312 -27.75 25.48 -8.55
C ALA A 312 -26.61 25.55 -7.54
N GLY A 313 -25.84 24.47 -7.44
CA GLY A 313 -24.72 24.36 -6.51
C GLY A 313 -23.52 25.23 -6.88
N ASP A 314 -22.54 25.28 -5.98
CA ASP A 314 -21.34 26.09 -6.18
C ASP A 314 -20.33 25.48 -7.15
N CYS A 315 -20.43 24.17 -7.42
CA CYS A 315 -19.56 23.50 -8.38
C CYS A 315 -19.93 23.89 -9.81
N VAL A 316 -18.95 24.45 -10.53
CA VAL A 316 -19.13 24.93 -11.92
C VAL A 316 -18.74 23.92 -13.00
N ASP A 317 -18.55 22.65 -12.61
CA ASP A 317 -18.15 21.54 -13.50
C ASP A 317 -16.91 21.84 -14.37
N CYS A 318 -15.90 22.51 -13.79
CA CYS A 318 -14.69 22.93 -14.52
C CYS A 318 -13.57 21.88 -14.61
N TYR A 319 -13.69 20.78 -13.86
CA TYR A 319 -12.68 19.70 -13.76
C TYR A 319 -11.28 20.13 -13.27
N ALA A 320 -11.10 21.34 -12.75
CA ALA A 320 -9.80 21.80 -12.23
C ALA A 320 -9.27 20.92 -11.09
N CYS A 321 -10.16 20.37 -10.25
CA CYS A 321 -9.80 19.43 -9.19
C CYS A 321 -9.24 18.09 -9.74
N VAL A 322 -9.75 17.64 -10.88
CA VAL A 322 -9.31 16.41 -11.56
C VAL A 322 -7.98 16.62 -12.25
N THR A 323 -7.81 17.74 -12.96
CA THR A 323 -6.57 18.06 -13.66
C THR A 323 -5.40 18.34 -12.71
N ALA A 324 -5.67 18.79 -11.50
CA ALA A 324 -4.67 18.99 -10.45
C ALA A 324 -4.30 17.69 -9.70
N CYS A 325 -5.10 16.64 -9.81
CA CYS A 325 -4.91 15.43 -9.03
C CYS A 325 -3.72 14.59 -9.54
N PRO A 326 -2.70 14.30 -8.70
CA PRO A 326 -1.58 13.45 -9.10
C PRO A 326 -1.99 11.98 -9.29
N ALA A 327 -3.09 11.54 -8.68
CA ALA A 327 -3.66 10.21 -8.86
C ALA A 327 -4.70 10.13 -9.99
N GLY A 328 -5.03 11.25 -10.64
CA GLY A 328 -5.97 11.29 -11.77
C GLY A 328 -7.43 10.99 -11.43
N ILE A 329 -7.81 11.06 -10.14
CA ILE A 329 -9.17 10.77 -9.68
C ILE A 329 -10.09 11.98 -9.73
N ASP A 330 -11.39 11.72 -9.79
CA ASP A 330 -12.43 12.72 -9.58
C ASP A 330 -12.94 12.71 -8.12
N ILE A 331 -12.48 13.68 -7.32
CA ILE A 331 -12.87 13.82 -5.91
C ILE A 331 -14.38 14.05 -5.70
N ARG A 332 -15.13 14.39 -6.75
CA ARG A 332 -16.58 14.55 -6.70
C ARG A 332 -17.31 13.22 -6.63
N ASP A 333 -16.64 12.13 -6.98
CA ASP A 333 -17.14 10.76 -6.84
C ASP A 333 -16.82 10.16 -5.46
N GLY A 334 -16.57 11.01 -4.45
CA GLY A 334 -16.35 10.57 -3.08
C GLY A 334 -14.95 10.04 -2.80
N LEU A 335 -14.82 9.23 -1.75
CA LEU A 335 -13.54 8.67 -1.31
C LEU A 335 -13.15 7.48 -2.19
N GLN A 336 -11.95 7.56 -2.78
CA GLN A 336 -11.41 6.54 -3.66
C GLN A 336 -10.09 6.01 -3.11
N LEU A 337 -9.82 4.72 -3.35
CA LEU A 337 -8.60 4.06 -2.88
C LEU A 337 -7.32 4.74 -3.40
N ALA A 338 -7.33 5.30 -4.61
CA ALA A 338 -6.17 6.01 -5.17
C ALA A 338 -5.94 7.40 -4.54
N CYS A 339 -6.89 7.96 -3.77
CA CYS A 339 -6.82 9.33 -3.23
C CYS A 339 -5.75 9.49 -2.13
N ILE A 340 -4.53 9.94 -2.45
CA ILE A 340 -3.46 10.15 -1.45
C ILE A 340 -3.69 11.29 -0.46
N GLN A 341 -4.84 11.96 -0.48
CA GLN A 341 -5.18 13.07 0.42
C GLN A 341 -4.09 14.15 0.48
N CYS A 342 -3.63 14.62 -0.68
CA CYS A 342 -2.63 15.68 -0.77
C CYS A 342 -3.20 17.11 -0.79
N GLY A 343 -4.52 17.26 -0.86
CA GLY A 343 -5.20 18.57 -0.85
C GLY A 343 -5.05 19.43 -2.12
N LEU A 344 -4.31 19.00 -3.14
CA LEU A 344 -4.08 19.81 -4.37
C LEU A 344 -5.38 20.10 -5.14
N CYS A 345 -6.37 19.20 -5.06
CA CYS A 345 -7.70 19.41 -5.62
C CYS A 345 -8.47 20.55 -4.93
N ALA A 346 -8.25 20.77 -3.64
CA ALA A 346 -8.84 21.88 -2.90
C ALA A 346 -8.22 23.21 -3.30
N ASP A 347 -6.89 23.30 -3.39
CA ASP A 347 -6.21 24.53 -3.84
C ASP A 347 -6.64 24.92 -5.28
N ALA A 348 -6.77 23.93 -6.17
CA ALA A 348 -7.28 24.16 -7.52
C ALA A 348 -8.72 24.67 -7.54
N CYS A 349 -9.58 24.11 -6.68
CA CYS A 349 -10.98 24.51 -6.57
C CYS A 349 -11.12 25.90 -5.97
N ASP A 350 -10.38 26.20 -4.90
CA ASP A 350 -10.37 27.50 -4.24
C ASP A 350 -9.93 28.60 -5.21
N THR A 351 -8.93 28.34 -6.06
CA THR A 351 -8.53 29.27 -7.13
C THR A 351 -9.70 29.62 -8.07
N VAL A 352 -10.53 28.63 -8.42
CA VAL A 352 -11.71 28.85 -9.27
C VAL A 352 -12.82 29.58 -8.51
N MET A 353 -13.08 29.21 -7.25
CA MET A 353 -14.10 29.85 -6.42
C MET A 353 -13.79 31.34 -6.19
N THR A 354 -12.54 31.68 -5.88
CA THR A 354 -12.09 33.07 -5.70
C THR A 354 -12.30 33.90 -6.97
N ARG A 355 -11.95 33.36 -8.15
CA ARG A 355 -12.19 34.06 -9.44
C ARG A 355 -13.67 34.30 -9.74
N LEU A 356 -14.55 33.47 -9.21
CA LEU A 356 -15.99 33.59 -9.37
C LEU A 356 -16.64 34.41 -8.26
N GLY A 357 -15.87 34.92 -7.29
CA GLY A 357 -16.40 35.63 -6.12
C GLY A 357 -17.24 34.75 -5.19
N ARG A 358 -16.99 33.42 -5.17
CA ARG A 358 -17.71 32.45 -4.32
C ARG A 358 -16.86 32.08 -3.08
N PRO A 359 -17.49 31.65 -1.97
CA PRO A 359 -16.75 31.21 -0.79
C PRO A 359 -15.79 30.06 -1.14
N THR A 360 -14.62 30.00 -0.52
CA THR A 360 -13.67 28.89 -0.70
C THR A 360 -14.12 27.66 0.10
N GLY A 361 -13.40 26.53 -0.02
CA GLY A 361 -13.65 25.32 0.76
C GLY A 361 -14.79 24.44 0.24
N LEU A 362 -15.04 24.46 -1.08
CA LEU A 362 -15.94 23.49 -1.73
C LEU A 362 -15.36 22.06 -1.67
N ILE A 363 -14.03 21.94 -1.76
CA ILE A 363 -13.28 20.76 -1.39
C ILE A 363 -12.40 21.13 -0.20
N ALA A 364 -12.49 20.39 0.90
CA ALA A 364 -11.78 20.70 2.13
C ALA A 364 -11.51 19.44 2.96
N TYR A 365 -10.56 19.53 3.90
CA TYR A 365 -10.46 18.52 4.95
C TYR A 365 -11.69 18.62 5.85
N ASP A 366 -12.50 17.57 5.82
CA ASP A 366 -13.73 17.47 6.57
C ASP A 366 -14.01 16.03 6.95
N THR A 367 -15.07 15.81 7.71
CA THR A 367 -15.48 14.49 8.16
C THR A 367 -16.77 14.08 7.47
N GLU A 368 -16.97 12.78 7.27
CA GLU A 368 -18.21 12.25 6.70
C GLU A 368 -19.40 12.58 7.62
N ALA A 369 -19.20 12.48 8.94
CA ALA A 369 -20.19 12.87 9.94
C ALA A 369 -20.63 14.33 9.78
N ASN A 370 -19.71 15.26 9.47
CA ASN A 370 -20.08 16.65 9.20
C ASN A 370 -20.87 16.81 7.90
N GLY A 371 -20.58 16.01 6.88
CA GLY A 371 -21.40 15.97 5.66
C GLY A 371 -22.85 15.60 5.98
N ARG A 372 -23.05 14.53 6.76
CA ARG A 372 -24.40 14.10 7.21
C ARG A 372 -25.07 15.14 8.10
N ARG A 373 -24.33 15.76 9.03
CA ARG A 373 -24.86 16.81 9.92
C ARG A 373 -25.32 18.04 9.15
N ARG A 374 -24.53 18.51 8.17
CA ARG A 374 -24.93 19.63 7.31
C ARG A 374 -26.14 19.31 6.45
N ALA A 375 -26.21 18.09 5.90
CA ALA A 375 -27.41 17.63 5.19
C ALA A 375 -28.67 17.63 6.08
N ALA A 376 -28.50 17.45 7.39
CA ALA A 376 -29.57 17.55 8.40
C ALA A 376 -29.74 18.96 9.01
N GLY A 377 -29.05 19.99 8.50
CA GLY A 377 -29.13 21.36 9.03
C GLY A 377 -28.44 21.59 10.38
N LEU A 378 -27.62 20.64 10.85
CA LEU A 378 -26.92 20.72 12.13
C LEU A 378 -25.51 21.34 11.98
N PRO A 379 -25.00 22.06 13.01
CA PRO A 379 -23.66 22.63 12.97
C PRO A 379 -22.58 21.54 12.93
N PRO A 380 -21.44 21.80 12.25
CA PRO A 380 -20.34 20.84 12.16
C PRO A 380 -19.67 20.64 13.53
N VAL A 381 -19.23 19.41 13.82
CA VAL A 381 -18.56 19.06 15.07
C VAL A 381 -17.29 18.28 14.76
N ARG A 382 -16.16 18.69 15.34
CA ARG A 382 -14.88 17.98 15.22
C ARG A 382 -14.60 17.19 16.49
N LYS A 383 -14.79 15.87 16.44
CA LYS A 383 -14.50 14.97 17.56
C LYS A 383 -13.11 14.37 17.39
N ILE A 384 -12.05 15.06 17.80
CA ILE A 384 -10.67 14.55 17.71
C ILE A 384 -10.41 13.52 18.81
N LEU A 385 -10.87 13.78 20.04
CA LEU A 385 -10.79 12.85 21.16
C LEU A 385 -11.89 11.80 21.04
N ARG A 386 -11.51 10.57 20.71
CA ARG A 386 -12.39 9.40 20.58
C ARG A 386 -11.73 8.21 21.30
N PRO A 387 -12.50 7.20 21.76
CA PRO A 387 -11.92 6.06 22.47
C PRO A 387 -10.72 5.44 21.73
N ARG A 388 -10.80 5.31 20.39
CA ARG A 388 -9.71 4.81 19.54
C ARG A 388 -8.48 5.72 19.53
N THR A 389 -8.65 7.03 19.34
CA THR A 389 -7.52 7.96 19.27
C THR A 389 -6.87 8.15 20.64
N VAL A 390 -7.66 8.10 21.72
CA VAL A 390 -7.17 8.12 23.10
C VAL A 390 -6.38 6.85 23.39
N ALA A 391 -6.89 5.66 23.01
CA ALA A 391 -6.15 4.41 23.17
C ALA A 391 -4.79 4.46 22.47
N TYR A 392 -4.73 4.85 21.18
CA TYR A 392 -3.46 5.01 20.48
C TYR A 392 -2.56 6.07 21.12
N GLY A 393 -3.12 7.21 21.56
CA GLY A 393 -2.36 8.25 22.26
C GLY A 393 -1.74 7.75 23.56
N LEU A 394 -2.49 7.01 24.37
CA LEU A 394 -2.01 6.40 25.60
C LEU A 394 -0.93 5.34 25.33
N MET A 395 -1.08 4.52 24.29
CA MET A 395 -0.05 3.55 23.91
C MET A 395 1.24 4.23 23.46
N VAL A 396 1.15 5.31 22.66
CA VAL A 396 2.31 6.11 22.22
C VAL A 396 3.02 6.72 23.42
N VAL A 397 2.29 7.35 24.34
CA VAL A 397 2.88 7.95 25.56
C VAL A 397 3.45 6.88 26.48
N GLY A 398 2.74 5.77 26.68
CA GLY A 398 3.20 4.68 27.55
C GLY A 398 4.46 4.00 27.04
N ILE A 399 4.51 3.62 25.76
CA ILE A 399 5.69 3.00 25.15
C ILE A 399 6.83 4.00 25.06
N GLY A 400 6.57 5.24 24.64
CA GLY A 400 7.59 6.29 24.59
C GLY A 400 8.19 6.58 25.97
N GLY A 401 7.35 6.67 27.01
CA GLY A 401 7.77 6.84 28.40
C GLY A 401 8.57 5.65 28.92
N PHE A 402 8.12 4.42 28.66
CA PHE A 402 8.86 3.20 29.02
C PHE A 402 10.24 3.15 28.34
N MET A 403 10.31 3.45 27.04
CA MET A 403 11.58 3.48 26.31
C MET A 403 12.52 4.55 26.87
N LEU A 404 12.00 5.75 27.17
CA LEU A 404 12.80 6.83 27.75
C LEU A 404 13.32 6.45 29.14
N ALA A 405 12.47 5.88 30.00
CA ALA A 405 12.88 5.43 31.32
C ALA A 405 13.92 4.29 31.25
N SER A 406 13.71 3.33 30.35
CA SER A 406 14.65 2.23 30.09
C SER A 406 16.01 2.75 29.59
N LEU A 407 15.99 3.71 28.66
CA LEU A 407 17.21 4.33 28.14
C LEU A 407 17.96 5.12 29.22
N ALA A 408 17.23 5.84 30.09
CA ALA A 408 17.81 6.58 31.21
C ALA A 408 18.40 5.68 32.30
N ALA A 409 17.80 4.50 32.53
CA ALA A 409 18.24 3.50 33.51
C ALA A 409 19.23 2.47 32.93
N ARG A 410 19.69 2.65 31.69
CA ARG A 410 20.59 1.72 31.01
C ARG A 410 21.91 1.55 31.75
N SER A 411 22.34 0.31 31.92
CA SER A 411 23.69 -0.01 32.40
C SER A 411 24.73 0.13 31.27
N PHE A 412 25.87 0.73 31.63
CA PHE A 412 27.05 0.86 30.77
C PHE A 412 28.07 -0.23 31.03
N THR A 413 27.89 -1.03 32.08
CA THR A 413 28.71 -2.19 32.41
C THR A 413 27.91 -3.48 32.33
N GLY A 414 28.54 -4.53 31.81
CA GLY A 414 27.95 -5.87 31.75
C GLY A 414 28.99 -6.95 32.01
N VAL A 415 28.55 -8.03 32.65
CA VAL A 415 29.34 -9.25 32.85
C VAL A 415 28.54 -10.44 32.35
N SER A 416 29.19 -11.37 31.66
CA SER A 416 28.61 -12.64 31.23
C SER A 416 29.59 -13.75 31.59
N VAL A 417 29.10 -14.80 32.23
CA VAL A 417 29.94 -15.91 32.71
C VAL A 417 29.57 -17.18 31.98
N LEU A 418 30.58 -17.84 31.42
CA LEU A 418 30.46 -19.18 30.84
C LEU A 418 31.32 -20.14 31.65
N HIS A 419 30.72 -21.20 32.19
CA HIS A 419 31.44 -22.27 32.87
C HIS A 419 32.06 -23.22 31.84
N ASP A 420 33.37 -23.46 31.95
CA ASP A 420 34.11 -24.41 31.12
C ASP A 420 33.57 -25.84 31.32
N ARG A 421 33.20 -26.53 30.24
CA ARG A 421 32.62 -27.89 30.32
C ARG A 421 33.64 -29.02 30.19
N ASN A 422 34.89 -28.72 29.84
CA ASN A 422 35.91 -29.73 29.59
C ASN A 422 37.29 -29.25 30.06
N PRO A 423 37.77 -29.66 31.24
CA PRO A 423 37.07 -30.46 32.26
C PRO A 423 36.00 -29.64 33.01
N LEU A 424 34.95 -30.29 33.53
CA LEU A 424 33.92 -29.65 34.37
C LEU A 424 34.50 -29.15 35.71
N PHE A 425 35.37 -29.96 36.32
CA PHE A 425 36.10 -29.60 37.54
C PHE A 425 37.41 -30.38 37.59
N VAL A 426 38.37 -29.88 38.38
CA VAL A 426 39.66 -30.54 38.62
C VAL A 426 39.90 -30.61 40.12
N VAL A 427 40.15 -31.80 40.66
CA VAL A 427 40.53 -31.98 42.06
C VAL A 427 42.02 -31.70 42.22
N LEU A 428 42.37 -30.94 43.25
CA LEU A 428 43.74 -30.55 43.59
C LEU A 428 44.35 -31.50 44.62
N SER A 429 45.67 -31.44 44.79
CA SER A 429 46.40 -32.28 45.73
C SER A 429 46.06 -32.02 47.20
N ASP A 430 45.49 -30.85 47.51
CA ASP A 430 44.99 -30.48 48.85
C ASP A 430 43.53 -30.95 49.10
N GLY A 431 42.92 -31.65 48.15
CA GLY A 431 41.52 -32.08 48.20
C GLY A 431 40.50 -31.00 47.83
N GLY A 432 40.96 -29.80 47.47
CA GLY A 432 40.10 -28.73 46.93
C GLY A 432 39.67 -29.00 45.48
N VAL A 433 38.67 -28.25 45.02
CA VAL A 433 38.12 -28.37 43.65
C VAL A 433 38.33 -27.07 42.89
N ARG A 434 38.82 -27.15 41.65
CA ARG A 434 39.01 -26.01 40.74
C ARG A 434 38.06 -26.10 39.54
N ASN A 435 37.27 -25.06 39.35
CA ASN A 435 36.42 -24.88 38.18
C ASN A 435 36.96 -23.76 37.29
N GLY A 436 36.81 -23.94 35.98
CA GLY A 436 37.20 -22.95 34.98
C GLY A 436 35.99 -22.16 34.49
N TYR A 437 36.15 -20.85 34.38
CA TYR A 437 35.14 -19.93 33.87
C TYR A 437 35.75 -18.99 32.83
N THR A 438 34.99 -18.70 31.80
CA THR A 438 35.25 -17.62 30.86
C THR A 438 34.32 -16.46 31.20
N VAL A 439 34.88 -15.40 31.76
CA VAL A 439 34.16 -14.19 32.16
C VAL A 439 34.35 -13.12 31.11
N ARG A 440 33.27 -12.76 30.42
CA ARG A 440 33.24 -11.66 29.45
C ARG A 440 32.80 -10.39 30.15
N VAL A 441 33.67 -9.39 30.16
CA VAL A 441 33.40 -8.06 30.71
C VAL A 441 33.22 -7.07 29.58
N ILE A 442 32.14 -6.30 29.62
CA ILE A 442 31.77 -5.31 28.63
C ILE A 442 31.85 -3.91 29.26
N ASN A 443 32.65 -3.04 28.66
CA ASN A 443 32.69 -1.61 28.97
C ASN A 443 32.06 -0.83 27.82
N LYS A 444 30.88 -0.25 28.03
CA LYS A 444 30.18 0.60 27.04
C LYS A 444 30.46 2.11 27.24
N ARG A 445 31.48 2.48 28.02
CA ARG A 445 31.88 3.88 28.20
C ARG A 445 33.05 4.20 27.28
N GLY A 446 33.06 5.44 26.78
CA GLY A 446 34.13 5.98 25.91
C GLY A 446 35.48 6.21 26.60
N ALA A 447 35.68 5.71 27.82
CA ALA A 447 36.96 5.73 28.53
C ALA A 447 37.28 4.33 29.05
N ALA A 448 38.57 3.98 29.10
CA ALA A 448 39.02 2.74 29.71
C ALA A 448 38.62 2.70 31.19
N ARG A 449 38.13 1.54 31.65
CA ARG A 449 37.66 1.34 33.03
C ARG A 449 38.38 0.18 33.67
N ARG A 450 38.55 0.29 34.98
CA ARG A 450 39.04 -0.78 35.84
C ARG A 450 37.82 -1.39 36.52
N PHE A 451 37.72 -2.71 36.52
CA PHE A 451 36.63 -3.41 37.18
C PHE A 451 37.19 -4.40 38.20
N VAL A 452 36.49 -4.53 39.33
CA VAL A 452 36.78 -5.52 40.35
C VAL A 452 35.77 -6.65 40.21
N LEU A 453 36.28 -7.88 40.07
CA LEU A 453 35.45 -9.09 39.99
C LEU A 453 35.41 -9.78 41.35
N GLY A 454 34.22 -9.83 41.95
CA GLY A 454 33.92 -10.56 43.17
C GLY A 454 33.14 -11.84 42.88
N LEU A 455 33.18 -12.76 43.84
CA LEU A 455 32.44 -14.01 43.83
C LEU A 455 31.46 -14.05 45.01
N GLU A 456 30.23 -14.45 44.76
CA GLU A 456 29.17 -14.65 45.75
C GLU A 456 28.63 -16.09 45.66
N GLY A 457 28.15 -16.63 46.78
CA GLY A 457 27.44 -17.92 46.83
C GLY A 457 28.21 -19.09 47.46
N LEU A 458 29.53 -18.99 47.65
CA LEU A 458 30.33 -20.03 48.32
C LEU A 458 31.34 -19.42 49.30
N ALA A 459 31.15 -19.68 50.59
CA ALA A 459 32.05 -19.20 51.65
C ALA A 459 33.41 -19.91 51.57
N GLY A 460 34.50 -19.15 51.67
CA GLY A 460 35.88 -19.68 51.60
C GLY A 460 36.37 -20.00 50.18
N ALA A 461 35.59 -19.71 49.14
CA ALA A 461 36.03 -19.86 47.76
C ALA A 461 37.03 -18.75 47.38
N ARG A 462 38.12 -19.12 46.71
CA ARG A 462 39.09 -18.15 46.15
C ARG A 462 38.90 -18.02 44.64
N LEU A 463 38.97 -16.78 44.16
CA LEU A 463 38.89 -16.44 42.74
C LEU A 463 40.26 -15.99 42.26
N GLU A 464 40.70 -16.53 41.13
CA GLU A 464 41.97 -16.17 40.49
C GLU A 464 41.72 -15.87 39.00
N VAL A 465 42.20 -14.72 38.54
CA VAL A 465 42.10 -14.34 37.13
C VAL A 465 43.43 -14.65 36.44
N VAL A 466 43.40 -15.47 35.40
CA VAL A 466 44.60 -15.87 34.68
C VAL A 466 45.18 -14.67 33.93
N GLY A 467 46.41 -14.27 34.28
CA GLY A 467 47.12 -13.19 33.61
C GLY A 467 46.77 -11.77 34.07
N ALA A 468 45.98 -11.60 35.14
CA ALA A 468 45.70 -10.29 35.73
C ALA A 468 45.76 -10.36 37.27
N ALA A 469 46.58 -9.50 37.88
CA ALA A 469 46.67 -9.36 39.33
C ALA A 469 45.67 -8.29 39.81
N GLY A 470 44.46 -8.69 40.17
CA GLY A 470 43.44 -7.81 40.73
C GLY A 470 42.51 -7.18 39.69
N ASP A 471 42.73 -5.91 39.36
CA ASP A 471 41.81 -5.10 38.55
C ASP A 471 41.76 -5.52 37.08
N LEU A 472 40.55 -5.71 36.56
CA LEU A 472 40.28 -5.98 35.15
C LEU A 472 40.25 -4.67 34.37
N VAL A 473 41.31 -4.37 33.62
CA VAL A 473 41.35 -3.19 32.75
C VAL A 473 40.71 -3.51 31.39
N VAL A 474 39.55 -2.93 31.14
CA VAL A 474 38.83 -3.05 29.87
C VAL A 474 38.88 -1.70 29.13
N PRO A 475 39.39 -1.67 27.89
CA PRO A 475 39.43 -0.46 27.07
C PRO A 475 38.05 0.18 26.89
N ALA A 476 38.04 1.43 26.43
CA ALA A 476 36.81 2.10 26.01
C ALA A 476 36.08 1.27 24.95
N ASP A 477 34.77 1.18 25.09
CA ASP A 477 33.87 0.51 24.16
C ASP A 477 34.31 -0.89 23.72
N ALA A 478 34.86 -1.67 24.64
CA ALA A 478 35.41 -2.99 24.36
C ALA A 478 34.77 -4.07 25.23
N THR A 479 34.76 -5.28 24.68
CA THR A 479 34.52 -6.51 25.44
C THR A 479 35.85 -7.23 25.59
N ARG A 480 36.22 -7.59 26.82
CA ARG A 480 37.37 -8.46 27.09
C ARG A 480 36.92 -9.76 27.74
N GLU A 481 37.58 -10.84 27.35
CA GLU A 481 37.40 -12.14 27.96
C GLU A 481 38.54 -12.38 28.95
N TYR A 482 38.18 -12.81 30.14
CA TYR A 482 39.10 -13.20 31.19
C TYR A 482 38.83 -14.65 31.54
N ARG A 483 39.89 -15.44 31.58
CA ARG A 483 39.80 -16.79 32.13
C ARG A 483 39.93 -16.70 33.64
N VAL A 484 38.93 -17.20 34.34
CA VAL A 484 38.80 -17.12 35.79
C VAL A 484 38.75 -18.53 36.35
N LEU A 485 39.55 -18.79 37.36
CA LEU A 485 39.59 -20.05 38.08
C LEU A 485 38.98 -19.82 39.46
N VAL A 486 37.98 -20.62 39.80
CA VAL A 486 37.37 -20.61 41.14
C VAL A 486 37.80 -21.87 41.85
N PHE A 487 38.35 -21.72 43.05
CA PHE A 487 38.76 -22.83 43.89
C PHE A 487 37.84 -22.90 45.11
N ALA A 488 37.20 -24.06 45.25
CA ALA A 488 36.38 -24.41 46.39
C ALA A 488 37.22 -25.13 47.47
N PRO A 489 36.94 -24.90 48.76
CA PRO A 489 37.69 -25.51 49.85
C PRO A 489 37.54 -27.05 49.88
N PRO A 490 38.50 -27.77 50.49
CA PRO A 490 38.44 -29.23 50.62
C PRO A 490 37.14 -29.69 51.30
N GLY A 491 36.51 -30.75 50.77
CA GLY A 491 35.23 -31.25 51.27
C GLY A 491 33.98 -30.62 50.65
N SER A 492 34.15 -29.65 49.72
CA SER A 492 33.04 -29.13 48.91
C SER A 492 32.47 -30.23 48.02
N THR A 493 31.19 -30.58 48.20
CA THR A 493 30.50 -31.63 47.44
C THR A 493 29.21 -31.09 46.81
N GLY A 494 28.85 -31.59 45.63
CA GLY A 494 27.63 -31.19 44.92
C GLY A 494 27.76 -29.91 44.08
N SER A 495 26.63 -29.41 43.59
CA SER A 495 26.53 -28.18 42.80
C SER A 495 26.06 -27.02 43.69
N ALA A 496 26.82 -25.93 43.72
CA ALA A 496 26.46 -24.71 44.44
C ALA A 496 26.18 -23.57 43.45
N PRO A 497 25.13 -22.75 43.65
CA PRO A 497 24.89 -21.57 42.84
C PRO A 497 25.97 -20.52 43.13
N LEU A 498 26.73 -20.15 42.11
CA LEU A 498 27.73 -19.08 42.18
C LEU A 498 27.24 -17.86 41.39
N ALA A 499 27.55 -16.67 41.87
CA ALA A 499 27.32 -15.43 41.14
C ALA A 499 28.58 -14.57 41.12
N PHE A 500 28.89 -14.04 39.94
CA PHE A 500 30.04 -13.17 39.74
C PHE A 500 29.54 -11.73 39.74
N ARG A 501 30.04 -10.92 40.68
CA ARG A 501 29.74 -9.49 40.79
C ARG A 501 30.91 -8.70 40.22
N LEU A 502 30.65 -7.97 39.16
CA LEU A 502 31.56 -6.99 38.60
C LEU A 502 31.21 -5.61 39.16
N THR A 503 32.18 -4.89 39.70
CA THR A 503 32.00 -3.53 40.25
C THR A 503 32.97 -2.56 39.58
N ASP A 504 32.46 -1.42 39.08
CA ASP A 504 33.28 -0.29 38.68
C ASP A 504 33.53 0.63 39.90
N PRO A 505 34.74 0.68 40.46
CA PRO A 505 35.04 1.50 41.64
C PRO A 505 34.93 3.00 41.38
N ALA A 506 35.00 3.46 40.13
CA ALA A 506 34.92 4.88 39.80
C ALA A 506 33.48 5.40 39.69
N THR A 507 32.51 4.53 39.41
CA THR A 507 31.09 4.91 39.26
C THR A 507 30.17 4.26 40.30
N GLY A 508 30.65 3.22 40.99
CA GLY A 508 29.83 2.38 41.87
C GLY A 508 28.86 1.46 41.11
N GLU A 509 28.92 1.42 39.77
CA GLU A 509 28.04 0.60 38.95
C GLU A 509 28.40 -0.88 39.13
N THR A 510 27.41 -1.72 39.43
CA THR A 510 27.59 -3.16 39.60
C THR A 510 26.81 -3.96 38.57
N ALA A 511 27.43 -4.98 38.00
CA ALA A 511 26.77 -5.98 37.16
C ALA A 511 26.96 -7.36 37.80
N VAL A 512 25.91 -8.18 37.85
CA VAL A 512 25.96 -9.53 38.42
C VAL A 512 25.56 -10.54 37.36
N ALA A 513 26.34 -11.61 37.22
CA ALA A 513 26.01 -12.74 36.36
C ALA A 513 26.10 -14.06 37.15
N PRO A 514 25.01 -14.85 37.24
CA PRO A 514 25.03 -16.15 37.87
C PRO A 514 25.71 -17.20 36.97
N ASP A 515 26.24 -18.26 37.59
CA ASP A 515 26.61 -19.49 36.90
C ASP A 515 25.32 -20.22 36.45
N HIS A 516 25.12 -20.29 35.14
CA HIS A 516 23.95 -20.92 34.54
C HIS A 516 24.13 -22.42 34.28
N LEU A 517 25.20 -23.06 34.76
CA LEU A 517 25.38 -24.51 34.66
C LEU A 517 24.42 -25.23 35.63
N ARG A 518 23.11 -25.21 35.31
CA ARG A 518 22.10 -25.99 36.02
C ARG A 518 22.44 -27.47 35.86
N HIS A 519 22.76 -28.12 36.97
CA HIS A 519 22.73 -29.58 37.06
C HIS A 519 21.32 -30.01 36.66
N ARG A 520 21.20 -30.81 35.60
CA ARG A 520 19.93 -31.40 35.17
C ARG A 520 19.59 -32.54 36.14
N GLU A 521 19.38 -32.22 37.41
CA GLU A 521 18.76 -33.15 38.35
C GLU A 521 17.32 -33.38 37.86
N THR A 522 16.94 -34.64 37.68
CA THR A 522 15.68 -35.13 37.06
C THR A 522 15.60 -35.13 35.53
N MET A 523 16.47 -35.89 34.88
CA MET A 523 16.00 -36.82 33.84
C MET A 523 16.71 -38.14 34.04
N GLN A 524 15.94 -39.15 34.48
CA GLN A 524 16.32 -40.55 34.33
C GLN A 524 16.75 -40.76 32.88
N ALA A 525 17.99 -41.18 32.66
CA ALA A 525 18.53 -41.48 31.34
C ALA A 525 17.73 -42.65 30.76
N HIS A 526 16.73 -42.34 29.93
CA HIS A 526 16.34 -43.28 28.89
C HIS A 526 17.41 -43.21 27.79
N PRO A 527 17.92 -44.36 27.31
CA PRO A 527 18.89 -44.39 26.23
C PRO A 527 18.19 -43.96 24.94
N VAL A 528 18.13 -42.64 24.69
CA VAL A 528 17.76 -42.14 23.37
C VAL A 528 19.03 -42.18 22.54
N SER A 529 19.01 -42.97 21.46
CA SER A 529 20.09 -42.99 20.48
C SER A 529 20.38 -41.55 20.02
N PRO A 530 21.66 -41.17 19.87
CA PRO A 530 22.00 -39.80 19.49
C PRO A 530 21.54 -39.58 18.05
N PHE A 531 20.37 -38.98 17.87
CA PHE A 531 19.92 -38.49 16.58
C PHE A 531 20.99 -37.51 16.04
N ARG A 532 21.73 -37.94 15.02
CA ARG A 532 22.72 -37.11 14.35
C ARG A 532 22.03 -36.38 13.21
N LEU A 533 21.82 -35.07 13.39
CA LEU A 533 21.33 -34.18 12.34
C LEU A 533 22.35 -34.11 11.20
N THR A 534 22.16 -34.92 10.17
CA THR A 534 22.96 -34.85 8.93
C THR A 534 22.42 -33.78 7.98
N GLY A 535 23.22 -33.36 6.98
CA GLY A 535 22.77 -32.40 5.96
C GLY A 535 21.52 -32.83 5.19
N ARG A 536 21.26 -34.14 5.08
CA ARG A 536 20.01 -34.67 4.49
C ARG A 536 18.78 -34.36 5.35
N HIS A 537 18.91 -34.42 6.68
CA HIS A 537 17.81 -34.04 7.58
C HIS A 537 17.48 -32.55 7.47
N VAL A 538 18.50 -31.70 7.36
CA VAL A 538 18.30 -30.25 7.15
C VAL A 538 17.64 -29.99 5.80
N LEU A 539 18.11 -30.64 4.73
CA LEU A 539 17.50 -30.51 3.40
C LEU A 539 16.03 -30.95 3.40
N LEU A 540 15.71 -32.08 4.04
CA LEU A 540 14.32 -32.57 4.18
C LEU A 540 13.46 -31.62 5.02
N ALA A 541 14.00 -31.02 6.09
CA ALA A 541 13.29 -30.04 6.90
C ALA A 541 12.98 -28.77 6.10
N PHE A 542 13.94 -28.26 5.32
CA PHE A 542 13.74 -27.12 4.43
C PHE A 542 12.73 -27.43 3.33
N ALA A 543 12.86 -28.57 2.67
CA ALA A 543 11.92 -29.01 1.64
C ALA A 543 10.50 -29.17 2.22
N GLY A 544 10.35 -29.77 3.40
CA GLY A 544 9.07 -29.92 4.09
C GLY A 544 8.45 -28.59 4.48
N PHE A 545 9.25 -27.65 4.99
CA PHE A 545 8.78 -26.29 5.32
C PHE A 545 8.26 -25.56 4.08
N PHE A 546 9.05 -25.52 3.00
CA PHE A 546 8.64 -24.85 1.76
C PHE A 546 7.46 -25.55 1.07
N ALA A 547 7.40 -26.89 1.09
CA ALA A 547 6.25 -27.63 0.58
C ALA A 547 4.97 -27.34 1.37
N THR A 548 5.08 -27.20 2.70
CA THR A 548 3.94 -26.85 3.56
C THR A 548 3.43 -25.44 3.26
N ILE A 549 4.33 -24.46 3.13
CA ILE A 549 3.95 -23.10 2.74
C ILE A 549 3.31 -23.10 1.35
N ALA A 550 3.94 -23.75 0.37
CA ALA A 550 3.41 -23.83 -0.99
C ALA A 550 2.03 -24.50 -1.04
N ALA A 551 1.80 -25.54 -0.24
CA ALA A 551 0.50 -26.19 -0.12
C ALA A 551 -0.54 -25.28 0.54
N ALA A 552 -0.17 -24.58 1.62
CA ALA A 552 -1.05 -23.61 2.27
C ALA A 552 -1.42 -22.45 1.33
N ASP A 553 -0.43 -21.89 0.61
CA ASP A 553 -0.65 -20.84 -0.39
C ASP A 553 -1.51 -21.35 -1.55
N ALA A 554 -1.28 -22.56 -2.04
CA ALA A 554 -2.11 -23.17 -3.08
C ALA A 554 -3.55 -23.40 -2.61
N VAL A 555 -3.76 -23.81 -1.35
CA VAL A 555 -5.09 -23.93 -0.74
C VAL A 555 -5.75 -22.57 -0.62
N LEU A 556 -5.03 -21.55 -0.15
CA LEU A 556 -5.54 -20.18 -0.03
C LEU A 556 -5.91 -19.59 -1.40
N VAL A 557 -5.07 -19.78 -2.42
CA VAL A 557 -5.32 -19.34 -3.79
C VAL A 557 -6.49 -20.10 -4.41
N SER A 558 -6.51 -21.43 -4.30
CA SER A 558 -7.60 -22.28 -4.80
C SER A 558 -8.92 -21.94 -4.11
N SER A 559 -8.90 -21.75 -2.79
CA SER A 559 -10.07 -21.30 -2.03
C SER A 559 -10.50 -19.93 -2.52
N ALA A 560 -9.61 -18.93 -2.59
CA ALA A 560 -9.96 -17.59 -3.05
C ALA A 560 -10.56 -17.60 -4.46
N LEU A 561 -10.00 -18.37 -5.39
CA LEU A 561 -10.50 -18.47 -6.77
C LEU A 561 -11.82 -19.26 -6.88
N ARG A 562 -12.04 -20.26 -6.03
CA ARG A 562 -13.28 -21.06 -6.04
C ARG A 562 -14.42 -20.45 -5.22
N THR A 563 -14.12 -19.68 -4.18
CA THR A 563 -15.13 -19.14 -3.26
C THR A 563 -15.42 -17.65 -3.46
N PHE A 564 -14.57 -16.91 -4.19
CA PHE A 564 -14.67 -15.45 -4.30
C PHE A 564 -14.68 -15.00 -5.76
N THR A 565 -15.86 -14.84 -6.35
CA THR A 565 -16.03 -14.22 -7.69
C THR A 565 -15.90 -12.69 -7.67
N GLY A 566 -15.66 -12.11 -6.49
CA GLY A 566 -15.00 -10.82 -6.35
C GLY A 566 -15.84 -9.55 -6.52
N LEU A 567 -17.03 -9.57 -7.12
CA LEU A 567 -17.89 -8.38 -7.26
C LEU A 567 -19.38 -8.75 -7.37
N GLU A 568 -20.20 -8.45 -6.36
CA GLU A 568 -21.68 -8.43 -6.49
C GLU A 568 -22.15 -7.15 -7.22
N ALA A 569 -21.31 -6.10 -7.23
CA ALA A 569 -21.49 -4.88 -8.00
C ALA A 569 -20.13 -4.25 -8.33
N ALA A 570 -19.91 -3.83 -9.58
CA ALA A 570 -18.67 -3.20 -10.07
C ALA A 570 -18.21 -1.96 -9.26
N SER A 571 -19.15 -1.32 -8.53
CA SER A 571 -18.87 -0.27 -7.56
C SER A 571 -20.05 -0.14 -6.57
N PRO A 572 -19.87 -0.43 -5.27
CA PRO A 572 -20.89 -0.23 -4.23
C PRO A 572 -21.35 1.24 -4.13
N TYR A 573 -20.45 2.17 -4.46
CA TYR A 573 -20.74 3.61 -4.51
C TYR A 573 -21.63 3.97 -5.71
N HIS A 574 -21.39 3.38 -6.88
CA HIS A 574 -22.25 3.58 -8.04
C HIS A 574 -23.65 3.01 -7.79
N ALA A 575 -23.74 1.81 -7.20
CA ALA A 575 -25.02 1.22 -6.77
C ALA A 575 -25.79 2.16 -5.83
N GLY A 576 -25.09 2.82 -4.90
CA GLY A 576 -25.67 3.88 -4.06
C GLY A 576 -26.13 5.14 -4.81
N GLN A 577 -25.45 5.53 -5.90
CA GLN A 577 -25.83 6.70 -6.71
C GLN A 577 -27.04 6.43 -7.62
N VAL A 578 -27.15 5.23 -8.19
CA VAL A 578 -28.32 4.87 -9.04
C VAL A 578 -29.55 4.52 -8.21
N TYR A 579 -29.39 4.24 -6.91
CA TYR A 579 -30.47 3.85 -6.00
C TYR A 579 -31.68 4.79 -6.04
N ALA A 580 -31.47 6.11 -6.11
CA ALA A 580 -32.57 7.08 -6.21
C ALA A 580 -33.33 6.97 -7.55
N ALA A 581 -32.62 6.72 -8.64
CA ALA A 581 -33.22 6.50 -9.95
C ALA A 581 -33.92 5.14 -10.03
N GLU A 582 -33.39 4.11 -9.38
CA GLU A 582 -34.04 2.80 -9.21
C GLU A 582 -35.31 2.92 -8.38
N LEU A 583 -35.30 3.70 -7.30
CA LEU A 583 -36.48 3.98 -6.49
C LEU A 583 -37.54 4.76 -7.28
N ALA A 584 -37.13 5.71 -8.12
CA ALA A 584 -38.03 6.42 -9.03
C ALA A 584 -38.63 5.48 -10.09
N ARG A 585 -37.84 4.57 -10.67
CA ARG A 585 -38.33 3.52 -11.57
C ARG A 585 -39.29 2.57 -10.86
N ALA A 586 -38.99 2.15 -9.64
CA ALA A 586 -39.87 1.31 -8.83
C ALA A 586 -41.21 1.99 -8.50
N ARG A 587 -41.20 3.30 -8.22
CA ARG A 587 -42.43 4.10 -8.06
C ARG A 587 -43.22 4.22 -9.36
N ALA A 588 -42.55 4.50 -10.48
CA ALA A 588 -43.18 4.57 -11.80
C ALA A 588 -43.75 3.21 -12.22
N GLN A 589 -43.06 2.12 -11.89
CA GLN A 589 -43.54 0.76 -12.06
C GLN A 589 -44.78 0.48 -11.21
N GLY A 590 -44.74 0.86 -9.92
CA GLY A 590 -45.89 0.73 -9.00
C GLY A 590 -47.13 1.49 -9.47
N ALA A 591 -46.95 2.69 -10.05
CA ALA A 591 -48.04 3.51 -10.58
C ALA A 591 -48.73 2.93 -11.83
N ARG A 592 -48.10 1.98 -12.52
CA ARG A 592 -48.69 1.32 -13.70
C ARG A 592 -49.67 0.21 -13.35
N HIS A 593 -49.64 -0.31 -12.13
CA HIS A 593 -50.53 -1.39 -11.65
C HIS A 593 -50.60 -2.64 -12.56
N TRP A 594 -49.56 -2.89 -13.37
CA TRP A 594 -49.49 -4.09 -14.21
C TRP A 594 -49.24 -5.33 -13.36
N ARG A 595 -49.90 -6.43 -13.71
CA ARG A 595 -49.70 -7.74 -13.08
C ARG A 595 -48.90 -8.63 -14.02
N LEU A 596 -47.76 -9.13 -13.53
CA LEU A 596 -46.90 -10.08 -14.25
C LEU A 596 -46.81 -11.38 -13.48
N ASP A 597 -47.52 -12.41 -13.92
CA ASP A 597 -47.48 -13.72 -13.29
C ASP A 597 -46.60 -14.65 -14.12
N SER A 598 -45.70 -15.38 -13.45
CA SER A 598 -44.74 -16.27 -14.12
C SER A 598 -44.81 -17.68 -13.54
N ALA A 599 -44.83 -18.69 -14.40
CA ALA A 599 -44.83 -20.10 -14.05
C ALA A 599 -43.69 -20.81 -14.79
N LEU A 600 -42.84 -21.53 -14.06
CA LEU A 600 -41.76 -22.34 -14.62
C LEU A 600 -42.11 -23.81 -14.41
N ALA A 601 -42.24 -24.56 -15.49
CA ALA A 601 -42.46 -26.00 -15.48
C ALA A 601 -41.20 -26.74 -15.97
N ARG A 602 -40.82 -27.83 -15.30
CA ARG A 602 -39.75 -28.72 -15.75
C ARG A 602 -40.21 -29.46 -17.03
N ASP A 603 -39.32 -29.57 -18.01
CA ASP A 603 -39.53 -30.33 -19.26
C ASP A 603 -38.30 -31.24 -19.45
N GLY A 604 -38.28 -32.38 -18.76
CA GLY A 604 -37.11 -33.27 -18.69
C GLY A 604 -35.89 -32.61 -18.01
N ALA A 605 -34.75 -32.58 -18.72
CA ALA A 605 -33.54 -31.87 -18.26
C ALA A 605 -33.67 -30.34 -18.38
N GLY A 606 -34.65 -29.86 -19.14
CA GLY A 606 -34.93 -28.46 -19.42
C GLY A 606 -36.03 -27.85 -18.55
N ALA A 607 -36.42 -26.64 -18.89
CA ALA A 607 -37.54 -25.95 -18.25
C ALA A 607 -38.26 -25.02 -19.24
N ARG A 608 -39.59 -24.94 -19.13
CA ARG A 608 -40.44 -24.02 -19.89
C ARG A 608 -40.99 -22.93 -18.97
N LEU A 609 -40.67 -21.68 -19.28
CA LEU A 609 -41.22 -20.52 -18.59
C LEU A 609 -42.42 -19.99 -19.36
N THR A 610 -43.52 -19.76 -18.65
CA THR A 610 -44.70 -19.04 -19.14
C THR A 610 -44.90 -17.78 -18.30
N VAL A 611 -45.07 -16.64 -18.95
CA VAL A 611 -45.28 -15.33 -18.33
C VAL A 611 -46.58 -14.74 -18.88
N SER A 612 -47.47 -14.29 -18.00
CA SER A 612 -48.67 -13.55 -18.36
C SER A 612 -48.58 -12.10 -17.88
N LEU A 613 -48.84 -11.16 -18.77
CA LEU A 613 -48.78 -9.72 -18.52
C LEU A 613 -50.16 -9.10 -18.71
N ARG A 614 -50.69 -8.49 -17.63
CA ARG A 614 -52.01 -7.87 -17.59
C ARG A 614 -51.95 -6.43 -17.12
N GLY A 615 -52.82 -5.59 -17.67
CA GLY A 615 -53.00 -4.19 -17.27
C GLY A 615 -53.75 -4.03 -15.95
N PRO A 616 -54.00 -2.77 -15.51
CA PRO A 616 -54.70 -2.46 -14.27
C PRO A 616 -56.10 -3.09 -14.17
N ASP A 617 -56.81 -3.11 -15.31
CA ASP A 617 -58.19 -3.60 -15.42
C ASP A 617 -58.27 -5.11 -15.71
N GLY A 618 -57.13 -5.83 -15.64
CA GLY A 618 -57.04 -7.26 -15.91
C GLY A 618 -56.99 -7.64 -17.39
N THR A 619 -56.98 -6.66 -18.29
CA THR A 619 -56.86 -6.86 -19.74
C THR A 619 -55.46 -7.36 -20.13
N PRO A 620 -55.35 -8.34 -21.05
CA PRO A 620 -54.05 -8.80 -21.53
C PRO A 620 -53.32 -7.68 -22.29
N LEU A 621 -52.01 -7.56 -22.09
CA LEU A 621 -51.17 -6.56 -22.77
C LEU A 621 -50.34 -7.23 -23.88
N PRO A 622 -50.83 -7.27 -25.14
CA PRO A 622 -50.06 -7.81 -26.26
C PRO A 622 -48.98 -6.84 -26.75
N GLY A 623 -47.99 -7.36 -27.51
CA GLY A 623 -47.05 -6.54 -28.28
C GLY A 623 -45.90 -5.89 -27.49
N LYS A 624 -45.68 -6.30 -26.23
CA LYS A 624 -44.50 -5.91 -25.44
C LYS A 624 -43.31 -6.86 -25.67
N ASP A 625 -42.08 -6.31 -25.61
CA ASP A 625 -40.85 -7.10 -25.65
C ASP A 625 -40.47 -7.54 -24.23
N LEU A 626 -40.41 -8.85 -24.00
CA LEU A 626 -40.11 -9.44 -22.70
C LEU A 626 -38.79 -10.20 -22.75
N ARG A 627 -37.92 -9.93 -21.77
CA ARG A 627 -36.67 -10.65 -21.57
C ARG A 627 -36.71 -11.34 -20.22
N ALA A 628 -36.52 -12.65 -20.21
CA ALA A 628 -36.36 -13.42 -18.97
C ALA A 628 -34.90 -13.83 -18.80
N ARG A 629 -34.42 -13.76 -17.55
CA ARG A 629 -33.09 -14.24 -17.15
C ARG A 629 -33.24 -15.10 -15.91
N LEU A 630 -32.61 -16.27 -15.91
CA LEU A 630 -32.42 -17.08 -14.71
C LEU A 630 -31.01 -16.83 -14.21
N GLU A 631 -30.91 -16.16 -13.07
CA GLU A 631 -29.65 -15.78 -12.44
C GLU A 631 -29.35 -16.74 -11.27
N ARG A 632 -28.11 -17.20 -11.16
CA ARG A 632 -27.70 -18.04 -10.03
C ARG A 632 -27.14 -17.13 -8.93
N PRO A 633 -27.70 -17.16 -7.70
CA PRO A 633 -27.30 -16.23 -6.64
C PRO A 633 -25.81 -16.26 -6.27
N THR A 634 -25.13 -17.37 -6.54
CA THR A 634 -23.74 -17.62 -6.13
C THR A 634 -22.75 -17.67 -7.29
N ASP A 635 -23.21 -17.74 -8.54
CA ASP A 635 -22.36 -18.00 -9.69
C ASP A 635 -22.95 -17.46 -11.01
N ALA A 636 -22.54 -16.24 -11.38
CA ALA A 636 -23.01 -15.56 -12.58
C ALA A 636 -22.61 -16.27 -13.89
N CYS A 637 -21.63 -17.18 -13.89
CA CYS A 637 -21.26 -17.95 -15.09
C CYS A 637 -22.37 -18.91 -15.53
N LEU A 638 -23.31 -19.23 -14.63
CA LEU A 638 -24.44 -20.11 -14.89
C LEU A 638 -25.73 -19.35 -15.22
N ASP A 639 -25.67 -18.02 -15.35
CA ASP A 639 -26.82 -17.20 -15.70
C ASP A 639 -27.27 -17.51 -17.14
N GLN A 640 -28.56 -17.82 -17.30
CA GLN A 640 -29.14 -18.17 -18.60
C GLN A 640 -30.16 -17.11 -19.02
N VAL A 641 -30.04 -16.63 -20.26
CA VAL A 641 -31.02 -15.73 -20.87
C VAL A 641 -32.05 -16.57 -21.61
N LEU A 642 -33.33 -16.36 -21.30
CA LEU A 642 -34.43 -17.09 -21.89
C LEU A 642 -35.22 -16.18 -22.86
N PRO A 643 -35.11 -16.40 -24.18
CA PRO A 643 -35.93 -15.69 -25.15
C PRO A 643 -37.39 -16.11 -24.97
N LEU A 644 -38.30 -15.14 -24.86
CA LEU A 644 -39.73 -15.38 -24.74
C LEU A 644 -40.43 -15.05 -26.06
N ALA A 645 -41.15 -16.02 -26.62
CA ALA A 645 -42.02 -15.83 -27.77
C ALA A 645 -43.43 -15.44 -27.31
N ALA A 646 -44.06 -14.51 -28.04
CA ALA A 646 -45.46 -14.16 -27.80
C ALA A 646 -46.38 -15.29 -28.27
N GLY A 647 -47.31 -15.70 -27.40
CA GLY A 647 -48.36 -16.67 -27.70
C GLY A 647 -49.72 -15.97 -27.80
N ASP A 648 -50.70 -16.43 -26.99
CA ASP A 648 -51.99 -15.76 -26.82
C ASP A 648 -51.83 -14.30 -26.37
N PRO A 649 -52.83 -13.42 -26.59
CA PRO A 649 -52.75 -12.02 -26.16
C PRO A 649 -52.33 -11.88 -24.69
N GLY A 650 -51.18 -11.24 -24.46
CA GLY A 650 -50.63 -11.02 -23.12
C GLY A 650 -49.87 -12.21 -22.50
N THR A 651 -49.68 -13.32 -23.22
CA THR A 651 -48.94 -14.51 -22.76
C THR A 651 -47.66 -14.69 -23.56
N TYR A 652 -46.58 -15.03 -22.86
CA TYR A 652 -45.23 -15.17 -23.40
C TYR A 652 -44.60 -16.46 -22.88
N ALA A 653 -44.00 -17.27 -23.75
CA ALA A 653 -43.40 -18.54 -23.36
C ALA A 653 -42.01 -18.75 -23.98
N GLY A 654 -41.13 -19.43 -23.24
CA GLY A 654 -39.79 -19.79 -23.70
C GLY A 654 -39.28 -21.07 -23.03
N GLY A 655 -38.47 -21.84 -23.74
CA GLY A 655 -37.87 -23.08 -23.26
C GLY A 655 -36.35 -22.99 -23.09
N LEU A 656 -35.83 -23.72 -22.10
CA LEU A 656 -34.41 -23.96 -21.88
C LEU A 656 -34.13 -25.44 -22.02
N ASP A 657 -33.04 -25.78 -22.71
CA ASP A 657 -32.65 -27.17 -22.96
C ASP A 657 -32.07 -27.86 -21.71
N ALA A 658 -31.43 -27.10 -20.82
CA ALA A 658 -30.84 -27.62 -19.59
C ALA A 658 -30.90 -26.62 -18.43
N LEU A 659 -31.52 -27.02 -17.32
CA LEU A 659 -31.56 -26.23 -16.09
C LEU A 659 -31.07 -27.08 -14.89
N PRO A 660 -29.85 -26.84 -14.38
CA PRO A 660 -29.34 -27.55 -13.20
C PRO A 660 -30.22 -27.35 -11.96
N PRO A 661 -30.33 -28.36 -11.08
CA PRO A 661 -31.05 -28.21 -9.82
C PRO A 661 -30.38 -27.17 -8.90
N GLY A 662 -31.18 -26.48 -8.10
CA GLY A 662 -30.74 -25.50 -7.11
C GLY A 662 -31.63 -24.27 -6.98
N GLN A 663 -31.13 -23.28 -6.25
CA GLN A 663 -31.78 -21.97 -6.09
C GLN A 663 -31.47 -21.06 -7.27
N TRP A 664 -32.51 -20.48 -7.85
CA TRP A 664 -32.45 -19.57 -8.99
C TRP A 664 -33.24 -18.30 -8.71
N ARG A 665 -32.82 -17.19 -9.32
CA ARG A 665 -33.57 -15.93 -9.35
C ARG A 665 -34.06 -15.70 -10.77
N LEU A 666 -35.37 -15.79 -10.98
CA LEU A 666 -36.00 -15.40 -12.22
C LEU A 666 -36.19 -13.88 -12.25
N VAL A 667 -35.58 -13.23 -13.22
CA VAL A 667 -35.73 -11.80 -13.49
C VAL A 667 -36.45 -11.65 -14.83
N VAL A 668 -37.63 -11.04 -14.82
CA VAL A 668 -38.39 -10.73 -16.05
C VAL A 668 -38.44 -9.22 -16.23
N GLU A 669 -37.96 -8.75 -17.38
CA GLU A 669 -37.93 -7.34 -17.78
C GLU A 669 -38.83 -7.11 -18.99
N VAL A 670 -39.77 -6.18 -18.88
CA VAL A 670 -40.60 -5.68 -19.98
C VAL A 670 -39.95 -4.42 -20.51
N THR A 671 -39.59 -4.41 -21.80
CA THR A 671 -38.95 -3.27 -22.46
C THR A 671 -39.95 -2.54 -23.35
N GLY A 672 -39.98 -1.22 -23.22
CA GLY A 672 -40.73 -0.31 -24.08
C GLY A 672 -39.82 0.65 -24.85
N PRO A 673 -40.39 1.63 -25.56
CA PRO A 673 -39.64 2.59 -26.39
C PRO A 673 -38.61 3.42 -25.60
N ASP A 674 -38.88 3.68 -24.33
CA ASP A 674 -38.04 4.50 -23.44
C ASP A 674 -37.15 3.68 -22.49
N GLY A 675 -37.06 2.36 -22.69
CA GLY A 675 -36.26 1.43 -21.87
C GLY A 675 -37.11 0.44 -21.05
N VAL A 676 -36.56 -0.07 -19.94
CA VAL A 676 -37.23 -1.07 -19.08
C VAL A 676 -38.41 -0.42 -18.34
N GLU A 677 -39.63 -0.87 -18.64
CA GLU A 677 -40.90 -0.35 -18.08
C GLU A 677 -41.33 -1.10 -16.81
N LEU A 678 -40.99 -2.39 -16.71
CA LEU A 678 -41.33 -3.27 -15.59
C LEU A 678 -40.19 -4.27 -15.39
N ARG A 679 -39.68 -4.40 -14.16
CA ARG A 679 -38.78 -5.48 -13.75
C ARG A 679 -39.38 -6.21 -12.56
N ARG A 680 -39.52 -7.54 -12.66
CA ARG A 680 -40.03 -8.39 -11.58
C ARG A 680 -39.05 -9.52 -11.32
N GLU A 681 -38.73 -9.71 -10.04
CA GLU A 681 -37.83 -10.76 -9.58
C GLU A 681 -38.58 -11.76 -8.73
N ARG A 682 -38.33 -13.06 -8.95
CA ARG A 682 -38.89 -14.15 -8.17
C ARG A 682 -37.81 -15.18 -7.88
N ARG A 683 -37.69 -15.59 -6.61
CA ARG A 683 -36.84 -16.73 -6.25
C ARG A 683 -37.58 -18.03 -6.56
N LEU A 684 -36.88 -18.96 -7.17
CA LEU A 684 -37.37 -20.28 -7.56
C LEU A 684 -36.38 -21.33 -7.06
N THR A 685 -36.89 -22.43 -6.54
CA THR A 685 -36.08 -23.61 -6.25
C THR A 685 -36.43 -24.64 -7.30
N VAL A 686 -35.42 -25.10 -8.01
CA VAL A 686 -35.54 -26.08 -9.07
C VAL A 686 -34.98 -27.38 -8.50
N GLU A 687 -35.85 -28.33 -8.19
CA GLU A 687 -35.47 -29.65 -7.64
C GLU A 687 -34.89 -30.57 -8.71
#